data_AF-A0AAN6WQH3-F1
#
_entry.id   AF-A0AAN6WQH3-F1
#
_cell.length_a   1.000
_cell.length_b   1.000
_cell.length_c   1.000
_cell.angle_alpha   90.00
_cell.angle_beta   90.00
_cell.angle_gamma   90.00
#
_symmetry.space_group_name_H-M   'P 1'
#
loop_
_entity.id
_entity.type
_entity.pdbx_description
1 polymer ?
#
loop_
_entity_poly.entity_id
_entity_poly.type
_entity_poly.pdbx_seq_one_letter_code
_entity_poly.pdbx_strand_id
1 'polypeptide(L)'
;MSSTLQGITPFLVILVVIATLAPLQFGYHLAELNAPQDVITCQEKSISTLQRLASMVGKASAPDDQDCIPMSASDFAAISAVFTIGGLLGALTSGPFSSSRGRRLSMQITALCYLLGSVIVTSAKSVPIMIIGRFIEGIAAGASTVVVPLYISEVAPPAQRGFFGAFTQVSINTGILFTQTLGFFLSYGSAWRWIPGTGIIIGLAQIIGLILVPESPAWTASAKGDVTQARRVLQRIRGKQSNIDDEVESWGHGGGKPPSEEERLLVRDDIVSTEASSVLSPTAHSPRVHLGFLQVVRDPYTRPAIIAVVGIMFAQQLCGINSIIMYSVSLLKDLLPISSGLLTIIISIINLATTIASSPLPDKFGRKTCLLASIVGQGSSSLLLALAIRFEFKILSAVAVLLFVALFAVGLGPVPFIMASELVGPEAVGATQSWALGASYVATFLVAYLFPIVNQALNDAFGGAGWVYFIFAGFALLWAIFISARVPETKVLDGGTGFLKVGYAAQNFPEFQYPSIVGRPILRTEEKGGSDMVIKDIMCGDEAAAARTMLQVSYPMENGIVKKWDDMQHLWDYTFFEKMKIDPRGRKILLTEPPLNPLKNREQMCEVMFERYEFGGVYVAIQAVLALYAQGLSSGVVVDSGDGVTHIVPVYESVVLNHLTRRLDVAGRDVTRNLIALLLRRGYALNRTADFETVRQIKEKLCYVSYDLELDKRLSEDTTVLVESYTLPDGRVIRVGSERFEAPECLFQPHLVDCDQPGIAEFLFNTIQAADVDVRSSLFKAIVLSGGSSMYPGLPSRLEKELKQLWLTRVLGGNPERLNKFKVRIEDPPRRRHMVFLGGAVLANIMADKESMWISKQEWEEQGTRILEKLGPR
;
A
#
# COMPACT_ATOMS: atom_id res chain seq x y z
N MET A 1 -17.03 13.53 -0.09
CA MET A 1 -16.66 12.94 -1.40
C MET A 1 -15.69 13.78 -2.25
N SER A 2 -15.24 14.98 -1.83
CA SER A 2 -14.38 15.83 -2.68
C SER A 2 -12.85 15.73 -2.43
N SER A 3 -12.37 15.08 -1.36
CA SER A 3 -10.92 14.93 -1.11
C SER A 3 -10.30 13.67 -1.73
N THR A 4 -11.11 12.66 -2.10
CA THR A 4 -10.63 11.39 -2.67
C THR A 4 -10.40 11.41 -4.18
N LEU A 5 -10.86 12.44 -4.90
CA LEU A 5 -10.79 12.55 -6.36
C LEU A 5 -9.68 13.49 -6.88
N GLN A 6 -8.93 14.16 -6.02
CA GLN A 6 -7.81 15.01 -6.44
C GLN A 6 -6.70 14.14 -7.07
N GLY A 7 -6.35 14.43 -8.34
CA GLY A 7 -5.31 13.71 -9.10
C GLY A 7 -5.80 12.62 -10.05
N ILE A 8 -7.11 12.36 -10.14
CA ILE A 8 -7.68 11.38 -11.08
C ILE A 8 -8.03 12.07 -12.40
N THR A 9 -7.39 11.66 -13.50
CA THR A 9 -7.74 12.16 -14.83
C THR A 9 -8.82 11.32 -15.49
N PRO A 10 -9.65 11.91 -16.39
CA PRO A 10 -10.59 11.14 -17.21
C PRO A 10 -9.88 10.06 -18.05
N PHE A 11 -8.65 10.33 -18.47
CA PHE A 11 -7.86 9.38 -19.22
C PHE A 11 -7.50 8.14 -18.38
N LEU A 12 -7.06 8.32 -17.13
CA LEU A 12 -6.81 7.20 -16.21
C LEU A 12 -8.07 6.34 -16.00
N VAL A 13 -9.24 6.98 -15.83
CA VAL A 13 -10.52 6.26 -15.67
C VAL A 13 -10.83 5.43 -16.91
N ILE A 14 -10.66 5.99 -18.12
CA ILE A 14 -10.85 5.25 -19.38
C ILE A 14 -9.91 4.04 -19.46
N LEU A 15 -8.63 4.20 -19.09
CA LEU A 15 -7.68 3.09 -19.09
C LEU A 15 -8.10 1.96 -18.15
N VAL A 16 -8.53 2.31 -16.93
CA VAL A 16 -9.00 1.33 -15.95
C VAL A 16 -10.28 0.64 -16.43
N VAL A 17 -11.24 1.37 -17.00
CA VAL A 17 -12.48 0.78 -17.55
C VAL A 17 -12.18 -0.21 -18.68
N ILE A 18 -11.30 0.16 -19.62
CA ILE A 18 -10.94 -0.74 -20.73
C ILE A 18 -10.19 -1.98 -20.22
N ALA A 19 -9.22 -1.79 -19.31
CA ALA A 19 -8.45 -2.90 -18.75
C ALA A 19 -9.35 -3.86 -17.95
N THR A 20 -10.34 -3.31 -17.23
CA THR A 20 -11.26 -4.09 -16.39
C THR A 20 -12.34 -4.84 -17.17
N LEU A 21 -12.48 -4.67 -18.49
CA LEU A 21 -13.33 -5.52 -19.33
C LEU A 21 -12.89 -7.00 -19.30
N ALA A 22 -11.59 -7.27 -19.14
CA ALA A 22 -11.10 -8.64 -19.04
C ALA A 22 -11.53 -9.33 -17.72
N PRO A 23 -11.35 -8.70 -16.53
CA PRO A 23 -11.98 -9.16 -15.29
C PRO A 23 -13.51 -9.27 -15.36
N LEU A 24 -14.18 -8.38 -16.12
CA LEU A 24 -15.62 -8.51 -16.36
C LEU A 24 -15.93 -9.83 -17.09
N GLN A 25 -15.18 -10.15 -18.15
CA GLN A 25 -15.30 -11.43 -18.86
C GLN A 25 -14.96 -12.62 -17.96
N PHE A 26 -13.97 -12.50 -17.08
CA PHE A 26 -13.69 -13.55 -16.10
C PHE A 26 -14.93 -13.87 -15.25
N GLY A 27 -15.56 -12.85 -14.66
CA GLY A 27 -16.79 -13.03 -13.90
C GLY A 27 -17.96 -13.53 -14.76
N TYR A 28 -18.02 -13.06 -16.01
CA TYR A 28 -19.04 -13.44 -16.97
C TYR A 28 -19.03 -14.95 -17.24
N HIS A 29 -17.88 -15.46 -17.70
CA HIS A 29 -17.68 -16.86 -18.05
C HIS A 29 -17.67 -17.79 -16.84
N LEU A 30 -17.31 -17.28 -15.65
CA LEU A 30 -17.39 -18.06 -14.41
C LEU A 30 -18.84 -18.49 -14.10
N ALA A 31 -19.83 -17.64 -14.40
CA ALA A 31 -21.23 -17.86 -14.05
C ALA A 31 -22.16 -18.23 -15.24
N GLU A 32 -21.65 -18.25 -16.47
CA GLU A 32 -22.48 -18.37 -17.69
C GLU A 32 -23.26 -19.67 -17.85
N LEU A 33 -22.75 -20.77 -17.31
CA LEU A 33 -23.40 -22.07 -17.42
C LEU A 33 -24.38 -22.34 -16.27
N ASN A 34 -24.39 -21.52 -15.23
CA ASN A 34 -25.15 -21.78 -14.00
C ASN A 34 -26.66 -21.64 -14.26
N ALA A 35 -27.12 -20.49 -14.76
CA ALA A 35 -28.54 -20.27 -15.04
C ALA A 35 -29.12 -21.17 -16.17
N PRO A 36 -28.46 -21.35 -17.34
CA PRO A 36 -29.00 -22.18 -18.42
C PRO A 36 -28.71 -23.69 -18.28
N GLN A 37 -28.16 -24.16 -17.17
CA GLN A 37 -27.71 -25.56 -16.99
C GLN A 37 -28.74 -26.59 -17.46
N ASP A 38 -29.99 -26.48 -16.99
CA ASP A 38 -31.03 -27.47 -17.28
C ASP A 38 -31.49 -27.44 -18.76
N VAL A 39 -31.36 -26.28 -19.42
CA VAL A 39 -31.72 -26.10 -20.84
C VAL A 39 -30.60 -26.63 -21.75
N ILE A 40 -29.34 -26.39 -21.37
CA ILE A 40 -28.16 -26.88 -22.11
C ILE A 40 -28.11 -28.41 -22.08
N THR A 41 -28.37 -29.02 -20.92
CA THR A 41 -28.29 -30.48 -20.67
C THR A 41 -29.54 -31.26 -21.10
N CYS A 42 -30.50 -30.61 -21.75
CA CYS A 42 -31.78 -31.20 -22.19
C CYS A 42 -32.70 -31.69 -21.05
N GLN A 43 -32.52 -31.24 -19.81
CA GLN A 43 -33.37 -31.65 -18.67
C GLN A 43 -34.70 -30.88 -18.60
N GLU A 44 -34.72 -29.60 -19.00
CA GLU A 44 -35.92 -28.73 -18.97
C GLU A 44 -36.07 -27.93 -20.27
N LYS A 45 -37.31 -27.62 -20.69
CA LYS A 45 -37.61 -26.86 -21.92
C LYS A 45 -37.54 -25.33 -21.76
N SER A 46 -37.78 -24.80 -20.55
CA SER A 46 -37.67 -23.37 -20.21
C SER A 46 -37.68 -23.18 -18.69
N ILE A 47 -36.80 -22.29 -18.20
CA ILE A 47 -36.69 -21.93 -16.77
C ILE A 47 -37.60 -20.73 -16.43
N SER A 48 -38.10 -19.99 -17.43
CA SER A 48 -38.76 -18.70 -17.16
C SER A 48 -40.22 -18.86 -16.66
N THR A 49 -40.49 -18.33 -15.48
CA THR A 49 -41.85 -18.19 -14.92
C THR A 49 -42.73 -17.30 -15.81
N LEU A 50 -42.12 -16.36 -16.52
CA LEU A 50 -42.75 -15.47 -17.50
C LEU A 50 -43.34 -16.23 -18.69
N GLN A 51 -42.71 -17.30 -19.16
CA GLN A 51 -43.23 -18.11 -20.27
C GLN A 51 -44.31 -19.10 -19.81
N ARG A 52 -44.26 -19.56 -18.54
CA ARG A 52 -45.38 -20.27 -17.88
C ARG A 52 -46.60 -19.37 -17.66
N LEU A 53 -46.40 -18.06 -17.44
CA LEU A 53 -47.47 -17.06 -17.37
C LEU A 53 -47.98 -16.65 -18.75
N ALA A 54 -47.09 -16.51 -19.74
CA ALA A 54 -47.48 -16.18 -21.12
C ALA A 54 -48.26 -17.32 -21.79
N SER A 55 -47.93 -18.59 -21.51
CA SER A 55 -48.70 -19.74 -21.99
C SER A 55 -50.10 -19.87 -21.37
N MET A 56 -50.36 -19.21 -20.24
CA MET A 56 -51.69 -19.11 -19.64
C MET A 56 -52.56 -18.00 -20.26
N VAL A 57 -51.98 -17.02 -20.96
CA VAL A 57 -52.70 -15.85 -21.50
C VAL A 57 -52.81 -15.85 -23.04
N GLY A 58 -52.09 -16.73 -23.75
CA GLY A 58 -52.26 -16.86 -25.19
C GLY A 58 -51.68 -18.16 -25.76
N LYS A 59 -52.33 -18.69 -26.80
CA LYS A 59 -51.84 -19.81 -27.63
C LYS A 59 -50.55 -19.40 -28.35
N ALA A 60 -49.41 -19.47 -27.68
CA ALA A 60 -48.12 -19.56 -28.32
C ALA A 60 -47.75 -21.05 -28.36
N SER A 61 -47.90 -21.67 -29.53
CA SER A 61 -47.32 -22.98 -29.83
C SER A 61 -45.82 -22.94 -29.56
N ALA A 62 -45.32 -23.91 -28.79
CA ALA A 62 -43.90 -24.07 -28.53
C ALA A 62 -43.13 -24.22 -29.87
N PRO A 63 -42.02 -23.49 -30.09
CA PRO A 63 -41.12 -23.79 -31.19
C PRO A 63 -40.47 -25.16 -30.95
N ASP A 64 -40.51 -26.02 -31.96
CA ASP A 64 -40.05 -27.42 -31.96
C ASP A 64 -38.52 -27.57 -32.18
N ASP A 65 -37.76 -26.47 -32.17
CA ASP A 65 -36.30 -26.51 -32.35
C ASP A 65 -35.60 -26.68 -30.99
N GLN A 66 -35.49 -27.94 -30.55
CA GLN A 66 -34.74 -28.34 -29.37
C GLN A 66 -33.22 -28.30 -29.65
N ASP A 67 -32.64 -27.11 -29.56
CA ASP A 67 -31.20 -26.88 -29.77
C ASP A 67 -30.42 -27.05 -28.44
N CYS A 68 -30.49 -28.24 -27.83
CA CYS A 68 -29.77 -28.62 -26.60
C CYS A 68 -28.68 -29.67 -26.88
N ILE A 69 -27.72 -29.84 -25.97
CA ILE A 69 -26.59 -30.77 -26.15
C ILE A 69 -26.75 -31.93 -25.15
N PRO A 70 -27.02 -33.17 -25.60
CA PRO A 70 -27.17 -34.30 -24.70
C PRO A 70 -25.83 -34.60 -24.01
N MET A 71 -25.82 -34.53 -22.67
CA MET A 71 -24.62 -34.73 -21.85
C MET A 71 -24.96 -35.27 -20.45
N SER A 72 -24.04 -36.02 -19.86
CA SER A 72 -24.17 -36.54 -18.48
C SER A 72 -23.81 -35.46 -17.43
N ALA A 73 -24.17 -35.70 -16.17
CA ALA A 73 -23.75 -34.82 -15.06
C ALA A 73 -22.22 -34.71 -14.93
N SER A 74 -21.50 -35.81 -15.23
CA SER A 74 -20.04 -35.83 -15.28
C SER A 74 -19.48 -35.00 -16.43
N ASP A 75 -20.13 -35.00 -17.60
CA ASP A 75 -19.70 -34.19 -18.74
C ASP A 75 -19.87 -32.70 -18.45
N PHE A 76 -20.99 -32.31 -17.83
CA PHE A 76 -21.22 -30.92 -17.42
C PHE A 76 -20.22 -30.45 -16.35
N ALA A 77 -19.92 -31.32 -15.37
CA ALA A 77 -18.88 -31.06 -14.38
C ALA A 77 -17.50 -30.91 -15.05
N ALA A 78 -17.18 -31.71 -16.05
CA ALA A 78 -15.94 -31.60 -16.82
C ALA A 78 -15.86 -30.29 -17.62
N ILE A 79 -16.95 -29.87 -18.27
CA ILE A 79 -17.05 -28.58 -18.98
C ILE A 79 -16.86 -27.39 -18.01
N SER A 80 -17.42 -27.49 -16.81
CA SER A 80 -17.24 -26.45 -15.78
C SER A 80 -15.82 -26.44 -15.21
N ALA A 81 -15.22 -27.61 -15.00
CA ALA A 81 -13.87 -27.74 -14.45
C ALA A 81 -12.77 -27.34 -15.46
N VAL A 82 -12.92 -27.64 -16.76
CA VAL A 82 -11.87 -27.36 -17.77
C VAL A 82 -11.55 -25.87 -17.90
N PHE A 83 -12.54 -25.00 -17.65
CA PHE A 83 -12.34 -23.54 -17.56
C PHE A 83 -11.31 -23.18 -16.49
N THR A 84 -11.38 -23.82 -15.32
CA THR A 84 -10.43 -23.57 -14.22
C THR A 84 -9.04 -24.16 -14.49
N ILE A 85 -8.95 -25.28 -15.22
CA ILE A 85 -7.66 -25.85 -15.69
C ILE A 85 -7.00 -24.91 -16.69
N GLY A 86 -7.76 -24.38 -17.65
CA GLY A 86 -7.30 -23.33 -18.55
C GLY A 86 -6.85 -22.10 -17.76
N GLY A 87 -7.61 -21.70 -16.74
CA GLY A 87 -7.29 -20.62 -15.80
C GLY A 87 -5.93 -20.80 -15.12
N LEU A 88 -5.64 -22.00 -14.62
CA LEU A 88 -4.35 -22.32 -14.02
C LEU A 88 -3.21 -22.15 -15.02
N LEU A 89 -3.36 -22.70 -16.23
CA LEU A 89 -2.35 -22.58 -17.28
C LEU A 89 -2.12 -21.11 -17.69
N GLY A 90 -3.20 -20.35 -17.87
CA GLY A 90 -3.14 -18.92 -18.18
C GLY A 90 -2.47 -18.11 -17.06
N ALA A 91 -2.78 -18.40 -15.80
CA ALA A 91 -2.19 -17.69 -14.66
C ALA A 91 -0.68 -17.97 -14.52
N LEU A 92 -0.25 -19.23 -14.69
CA LEU A 92 1.16 -19.60 -14.58
C LEU A 92 2.02 -19.08 -15.74
N THR A 93 1.46 -18.99 -16.95
CA THR A 93 2.20 -18.57 -18.15
C THR A 93 2.21 -17.05 -18.36
N SER A 94 1.18 -16.34 -17.90
CA SER A 94 1.02 -14.90 -18.15
C SER A 94 1.99 -14.01 -17.38
N GLY A 95 2.44 -14.39 -16.18
CA GLY A 95 3.41 -13.61 -15.38
C GLY A 95 4.77 -13.43 -16.10
N PRO A 96 5.47 -14.53 -16.46
CA PRO A 96 6.71 -14.46 -17.23
C PRO A 96 6.55 -13.78 -18.61
N PHE A 97 5.42 -14.04 -19.27
CA PHE A 97 5.13 -13.44 -20.57
C PHE A 97 4.93 -11.93 -20.48
N SER A 98 4.11 -11.45 -19.54
CA SER A 98 3.86 -10.02 -19.30
C SER A 98 5.13 -9.27 -18.90
N SER A 99 5.99 -9.93 -18.12
CA SER A 99 7.28 -9.37 -17.72
C SER A 99 8.25 -9.18 -18.89
N SER A 100 8.27 -10.12 -19.85
CA SER A 100 9.21 -10.09 -20.99
C SER A 100 8.69 -9.33 -22.21
N ARG A 101 7.38 -9.38 -22.48
CA ARG A 101 6.78 -8.84 -23.71
C ARG A 101 5.89 -7.60 -23.51
N GLY A 102 5.64 -7.22 -22.26
CA GLY A 102 4.83 -6.05 -21.91
C GLY A 102 3.38 -6.40 -21.54
N ARG A 103 2.69 -5.45 -20.89
CA ARG A 103 1.36 -5.64 -20.30
C ARG A 103 0.30 -5.50 -21.38
N ARG A 104 0.49 -4.54 -22.30
CA ARG A 104 -0.45 -4.26 -23.38
C ARG A 104 -0.62 -5.47 -24.31
N LEU A 105 0.48 -6.04 -24.80
CA LEU A 105 0.42 -7.20 -25.69
C LEU A 105 -0.20 -8.41 -25.00
N SER A 106 0.11 -8.61 -23.72
CA SER A 106 -0.49 -9.66 -22.90
C SER A 106 -2.01 -9.52 -22.83
N MET A 107 -2.52 -8.32 -22.55
CA MET A 107 -3.97 -8.05 -22.54
C MET A 107 -4.62 -8.26 -23.92
N GLN A 108 -3.93 -7.94 -25.02
CA GLN A 108 -4.45 -8.15 -26.37
C GLN A 108 -4.58 -9.64 -26.71
N ILE A 109 -3.59 -10.45 -26.37
CA ILE A 109 -3.63 -11.91 -26.56
C ILE A 109 -4.76 -12.51 -25.71
N THR A 110 -4.89 -12.07 -24.45
CA THR A 110 -5.98 -12.50 -23.58
C THR A 110 -7.36 -12.17 -24.17
N ALA A 111 -7.56 -10.96 -24.68
CA ALA A 111 -8.83 -10.56 -25.31
C ALA A 111 -9.14 -11.37 -26.58
N LEU A 112 -8.11 -11.71 -27.37
CA LEU A 112 -8.26 -12.60 -28.53
C LEU A 112 -8.64 -14.03 -28.12
N CYS A 113 -8.04 -14.57 -27.06
CA CYS A 113 -8.40 -15.88 -26.53
C CYS A 113 -9.85 -15.90 -26.04
N TYR A 114 -10.31 -14.89 -25.31
CA TYR A 114 -11.73 -14.78 -24.93
C TYR A 114 -12.64 -14.76 -26.16
N LEU A 115 -12.33 -13.92 -27.16
CA LEU A 115 -13.12 -13.85 -28.39
C LEU A 115 -13.24 -15.21 -29.08
N LEU A 116 -12.10 -15.90 -29.28
CA LEU A 116 -12.06 -17.21 -29.93
C LEU A 116 -12.81 -18.27 -29.12
N GLY A 117 -12.61 -18.28 -27.80
CA GLY A 117 -13.30 -19.18 -26.88
C GLY A 117 -14.82 -19.01 -26.95
N SER A 118 -15.31 -17.77 -26.86
CA SER A 118 -16.75 -17.48 -26.91
C SER A 118 -17.38 -17.81 -28.26
N VAL A 119 -16.68 -17.61 -29.38
CA VAL A 119 -17.14 -18.05 -30.70
C VAL A 119 -17.32 -19.58 -30.75
N ILE A 120 -16.36 -20.32 -30.19
CA ILE A 120 -16.39 -21.80 -30.16
C ILE A 120 -17.51 -22.30 -29.26
N VAL A 121 -17.67 -21.75 -28.05
CA VAL A 121 -18.72 -22.16 -27.11
C VAL A 121 -20.11 -21.85 -27.67
N THR A 122 -20.30 -20.67 -28.28
CA THR A 122 -21.59 -20.27 -28.89
C THR A 122 -21.99 -21.18 -30.05
N SER A 123 -21.01 -21.63 -30.83
CA SER A 123 -21.23 -22.48 -32.01
C SER A 123 -21.21 -23.98 -31.67
N ALA A 124 -21.05 -24.35 -30.40
CA ALA A 124 -20.89 -25.74 -30.00
C ALA A 124 -22.18 -26.55 -30.24
N LYS A 125 -22.02 -27.71 -30.87
CA LYS A 125 -23.08 -28.72 -31.08
C LYS A 125 -22.79 -30.05 -30.37
N SER A 126 -21.62 -30.14 -29.71
CA SER A 126 -21.18 -31.34 -29.02
C SER A 126 -20.33 -30.98 -27.80
N VAL A 127 -20.30 -31.89 -26.83
CA VAL A 127 -19.53 -31.74 -25.58
C VAL A 127 -18.04 -31.45 -25.83
N PRO A 128 -17.32 -32.15 -26.73
CA PRO A 128 -15.89 -31.87 -26.95
C PRO A 128 -15.60 -30.46 -27.47
N ILE A 129 -16.45 -29.92 -28.34
CA ILE A 129 -16.29 -28.56 -28.87
C ILE A 129 -16.47 -27.54 -27.74
N MET A 130 -17.46 -27.78 -26.87
CA MET A 130 -17.72 -26.94 -25.70
C MET A 130 -16.54 -26.97 -24.71
N ILE A 131 -15.93 -28.15 -24.49
CA ILE A 131 -14.73 -28.30 -23.66
C ILE A 131 -13.56 -27.48 -24.24
N ILE A 132 -13.31 -27.56 -25.55
CA ILE A 132 -12.24 -26.80 -26.21
C ILE A 132 -12.46 -25.29 -26.05
N GLY A 133 -13.68 -24.81 -26.31
CA GLY A 133 -14.02 -23.39 -26.15
C GLY A 133 -13.81 -22.91 -24.71
N ARG A 134 -14.34 -23.65 -23.73
CA ARG A 134 -14.22 -23.34 -22.30
C ARG A 134 -12.79 -23.40 -21.79
N PHE A 135 -11.95 -24.28 -22.34
CA PHE A 135 -10.53 -24.33 -22.02
C PHE A 135 -9.80 -23.06 -22.49
N ILE A 136 -10.10 -22.58 -23.71
CA ILE A 136 -9.51 -21.36 -24.27
C ILE A 136 -9.98 -20.12 -23.48
N GLU A 137 -11.27 -20.02 -23.15
CA GLU A 137 -11.81 -18.98 -22.26
C GLU A 137 -11.14 -19.05 -20.88
N GLY A 138 -10.88 -20.26 -20.39
CA GLY A 138 -10.12 -20.51 -19.18
C GLY A 138 -8.72 -19.92 -19.22
N ILE A 139 -7.94 -20.17 -20.28
CA ILE A 139 -6.59 -19.58 -20.44
C ILE A 139 -6.66 -18.06 -20.41
N ALA A 140 -7.64 -17.47 -21.10
CA ALA A 140 -7.85 -16.03 -21.09
C ALA A 140 -8.21 -15.51 -19.68
N ALA A 141 -9.09 -16.21 -18.98
CA ALA A 141 -9.45 -15.96 -17.59
C ALA A 141 -8.28 -16.01 -16.61
N GLY A 142 -7.41 -17.00 -16.74
CA GLY A 142 -6.18 -17.10 -15.97
C GLY A 142 -5.24 -15.93 -16.21
N ALA A 143 -5.04 -15.59 -17.48
CA ALA A 143 -4.14 -14.52 -17.86
C ALA A 143 -4.67 -13.13 -17.47
N SER A 144 -5.98 -12.90 -17.57
CA SER A 144 -6.59 -11.60 -17.25
C SER A 144 -6.47 -11.24 -15.77
N THR A 145 -6.65 -12.21 -14.87
CA THR A 145 -6.55 -11.99 -13.42
C THR A 145 -5.13 -11.74 -12.93
N VAL A 146 -4.11 -12.09 -13.72
CA VAL A 146 -2.70 -11.74 -13.46
C VAL A 146 -2.35 -10.39 -14.06
N VAL A 147 -2.61 -10.21 -15.36
CA VAL A 147 -2.08 -9.08 -16.12
C VAL A 147 -2.79 -7.77 -15.79
N VAL A 148 -4.10 -7.81 -15.59
CA VAL A 148 -4.90 -6.58 -15.40
C VAL A 148 -4.62 -5.92 -14.05
N PRO A 149 -4.61 -6.62 -12.90
CA PRO A 149 -4.22 -6.00 -11.63
C PRO A 149 -2.80 -5.43 -11.65
N LEU A 150 -1.85 -6.12 -12.30
CA LEU A 150 -0.49 -5.61 -12.48
C LEU A 150 -0.50 -4.31 -13.28
N TYR A 151 -1.18 -4.27 -14.42
CA TYR A 151 -1.30 -3.07 -15.23
C TYR A 151 -1.92 -1.91 -14.45
N ILE A 152 -3.05 -2.16 -13.75
CA ILE A 152 -3.73 -1.14 -12.93
C ILE A 152 -2.79 -0.61 -11.84
N SER A 153 -2.04 -1.48 -11.15
CA SER A 153 -1.10 -1.07 -10.10
C SER A 153 0.05 -0.20 -10.61
N GLU A 154 0.45 -0.39 -11.88
CA GLU A 154 1.53 0.34 -12.54
C GLU A 154 1.07 1.67 -13.16
N VAL A 155 -0.23 1.82 -13.47
CA VAL A 155 -0.80 3.09 -13.98
C VAL A 155 -1.51 3.92 -12.92
N ALA A 156 -1.97 3.31 -11.82
CA ALA A 156 -2.67 4.01 -10.75
C ALA A 156 -1.71 4.85 -9.89
N PRO A 157 -2.15 6.03 -9.39
CA PRO A 157 -1.35 6.84 -8.46
C PRO A 157 -0.97 6.04 -7.21
N PRO A 158 0.26 6.18 -6.67
CA PRO A 158 0.74 5.40 -5.53
C PRO A 158 -0.21 5.40 -4.32
N ALA A 159 -0.81 6.55 -3.99
CA ALA A 159 -1.73 6.70 -2.86
C ALA A 159 -3.11 6.04 -3.08
N GLN A 160 -3.47 5.72 -4.33
CA GLN A 160 -4.79 5.21 -4.70
C GLN A 160 -4.72 3.83 -5.36
N ARG A 161 -3.56 3.14 -5.30
CA ARG A 161 -3.38 1.80 -5.86
C ARG A 161 -4.38 0.79 -5.29
N GLY A 162 -4.66 0.85 -3.98
CA GLY A 162 -5.66 0.00 -3.34
C GLY A 162 -7.06 0.25 -3.89
N PHE A 163 -7.46 1.52 -4.02
CA PHE A 163 -8.77 1.91 -4.56
C PHE A 163 -8.96 1.46 -6.00
N PHE A 164 -8.01 1.75 -6.89
CA PHE A 164 -8.09 1.32 -8.30
C PHE A 164 -7.93 -0.19 -8.46
N GLY A 165 -7.11 -0.84 -7.61
CA GLY A 165 -6.99 -2.30 -7.58
C GLY A 165 -8.31 -3.01 -7.26
N ALA A 166 -9.16 -2.41 -6.42
CA ALA A 166 -10.49 -2.95 -6.10
C ALA A 166 -11.43 -3.03 -7.31
N PHE A 167 -11.22 -2.21 -8.36
CA PHE A 167 -12.05 -2.24 -9.57
C PHE A 167 -11.97 -3.57 -10.33
N THR A 168 -10.89 -4.32 -10.19
CA THR A 168 -10.82 -5.69 -10.74
C THR A 168 -11.93 -6.54 -10.13
N GLN A 169 -12.08 -6.55 -8.80
CA GLN A 169 -13.10 -7.36 -8.12
C GLN A 169 -14.53 -6.84 -8.39
N VAL A 170 -14.70 -5.51 -8.41
CA VAL A 170 -15.98 -4.88 -8.76
C VAL A 170 -16.40 -5.30 -10.17
N SER A 171 -15.46 -5.32 -11.12
CA SER A 171 -15.72 -5.72 -12.50
C SER A 171 -16.07 -7.20 -12.63
N ILE A 172 -15.37 -8.09 -11.90
CA ILE A 172 -15.71 -9.53 -11.82
C ILE A 172 -17.14 -9.71 -11.33
N ASN A 173 -17.51 -9.08 -10.21
CA ASN A 173 -18.86 -9.18 -9.65
C ASN A 173 -19.93 -8.60 -10.58
N THR A 174 -19.58 -7.53 -11.33
CA THR A 174 -20.45 -6.96 -12.37
C THR A 174 -20.67 -7.95 -13.51
N GLY A 175 -19.62 -8.66 -13.94
CA GLY A 175 -19.71 -9.72 -14.95
C GLY A 175 -20.63 -10.86 -14.50
N ILE A 176 -20.48 -11.34 -13.26
CA ILE A 176 -21.35 -12.39 -12.69
C ILE A 176 -22.82 -11.95 -12.69
N LEU A 177 -23.10 -10.74 -12.20
CA LEU A 177 -24.45 -10.17 -12.17
C LEU A 177 -25.03 -10.05 -13.58
N PHE A 178 -24.23 -9.58 -14.53
CA PHE A 178 -24.66 -9.39 -15.92
C PHE A 178 -25.07 -10.74 -16.54
N THR A 179 -24.25 -11.77 -16.39
CA THR A 179 -24.55 -13.09 -16.93
C THR A 179 -25.76 -13.75 -16.29
N GLN A 180 -25.90 -13.66 -14.97
CA GLN A 180 -27.06 -14.25 -14.28
C GLN A 180 -28.37 -13.55 -14.67
N THR A 181 -28.30 -12.24 -14.89
CA THR A 181 -29.44 -11.47 -15.41
C THR A 181 -29.81 -11.93 -16.82
N LEU A 182 -28.83 -12.06 -17.72
CA LEU A 182 -29.06 -12.62 -19.07
C LEU A 182 -29.61 -14.04 -19.01
N GLY A 183 -29.06 -14.89 -18.14
CA GLY A 183 -29.51 -16.25 -17.90
C GLY A 183 -30.97 -16.33 -17.48
N PHE A 184 -31.44 -15.42 -16.62
CA PHE A 184 -32.84 -15.37 -16.23
C PHE A 184 -33.78 -15.08 -17.41
N PHE A 185 -33.38 -14.22 -18.34
CA PHE A 185 -34.20 -13.84 -19.49
C PHE A 185 -34.06 -14.76 -20.70
N LEU A 186 -32.88 -15.34 -20.96
CA LEU A 186 -32.54 -16.02 -22.22
C LEU A 186 -32.41 -17.55 -22.10
N SER A 187 -32.64 -18.15 -20.92
CA SER A 187 -32.58 -19.61 -20.73
C SER A 187 -33.86 -20.32 -21.23
N TYR A 188 -34.08 -20.31 -22.54
CA TYR A 188 -35.14 -21.05 -23.22
C TYR A 188 -34.76 -21.37 -24.67
N GLY A 189 -35.30 -22.48 -25.23
CA GLY A 189 -35.17 -22.83 -26.65
C GLY A 189 -33.73 -22.76 -27.18
N SER A 190 -33.50 -22.10 -28.32
CA SER A 190 -32.17 -21.80 -28.86
C SER A 190 -31.57 -20.48 -28.32
N ALA A 191 -32.33 -19.71 -27.53
CA ALA A 191 -31.93 -18.39 -27.06
C ALA A 191 -30.78 -18.45 -26.04
N TRP A 192 -30.56 -19.59 -25.37
CA TRP A 192 -29.46 -19.76 -24.43
C TRP A 192 -28.09 -19.54 -25.07
N ARG A 193 -27.94 -19.73 -26.39
CA ARG A 193 -26.69 -19.47 -27.14
C ARG A 193 -26.30 -17.99 -27.16
N TRP A 194 -27.25 -17.07 -26.99
CA TRP A 194 -26.93 -15.65 -26.86
C TRP A 194 -26.22 -15.31 -25.54
N ILE A 195 -26.30 -16.20 -24.54
CA ILE A 195 -25.55 -16.05 -23.28
C ILE A 195 -24.04 -16.15 -23.57
N PRO A 196 -23.45 -17.28 -24.01
CA PRO A 196 -22.03 -17.29 -24.38
C PRO A 196 -21.72 -16.34 -25.54
N GLY A 197 -22.67 -16.11 -26.46
CA GLY A 197 -22.51 -15.20 -27.60
C GLY A 197 -22.26 -13.74 -27.21
N THR A 198 -22.78 -13.29 -26.06
CA THR A 198 -22.51 -11.93 -25.55
C THR A 198 -21.03 -11.75 -25.18
N GLY A 199 -20.33 -12.84 -24.82
CA GLY A 199 -18.87 -12.82 -24.58
C GLY A 199 -18.07 -12.31 -25.79
N ILE A 200 -18.54 -12.58 -27.01
CA ILE A 200 -17.95 -12.10 -28.27
C ILE A 200 -17.99 -10.56 -28.32
N ILE A 201 -19.13 -9.96 -27.95
CA ILE A 201 -19.32 -8.50 -27.97
C ILE A 201 -18.37 -7.84 -26.97
N ILE A 202 -18.27 -8.39 -25.76
CA ILE A 202 -17.37 -7.87 -24.72
C ILE A 202 -15.90 -8.00 -25.17
N GLY A 203 -15.54 -9.11 -25.81
CA GLY A 203 -14.18 -9.35 -26.31
C GLY A 203 -13.79 -8.40 -27.44
N LEU A 204 -14.71 -8.15 -28.39
CA LEU A 204 -14.51 -7.16 -29.45
C LEU A 204 -14.37 -5.74 -28.89
N ALA A 205 -15.22 -5.36 -27.93
CA ALA A 205 -15.12 -4.08 -27.26
C ALA A 205 -13.78 -3.91 -26.55
N GLN A 206 -13.28 -4.98 -25.90
CA GLN A 206 -11.98 -4.97 -25.26
C GLN A 206 -10.83 -4.84 -26.27
N ILE A 207 -10.83 -5.59 -27.38
CA ILE A 207 -9.80 -5.50 -28.43
C ILE A 207 -9.73 -4.08 -28.99
N ILE A 208 -10.89 -3.49 -29.31
CA ILE A 208 -10.98 -2.12 -29.83
C ILE A 208 -10.47 -1.12 -28.78
N GLY A 209 -10.88 -1.27 -27.51
CA GLY A 209 -10.42 -0.42 -26.42
C GLY A 209 -8.91 -0.48 -26.21
N LEU A 210 -8.31 -1.68 -26.28
CA LEU A 210 -6.86 -1.89 -26.09
C LEU A 210 -5.98 -1.22 -27.17
N ILE A 211 -6.57 -0.73 -28.27
CA ILE A 211 -5.87 0.12 -29.24
C ILE A 211 -5.50 1.46 -28.59
N LEU A 212 -6.35 1.99 -27.70
CA LEU A 212 -6.17 3.27 -27.02
C LEU A 212 -5.29 3.18 -25.77
N VAL A 213 -5.12 1.97 -25.21
CA VAL A 213 -4.40 1.72 -23.97
C VAL A 213 -2.89 1.77 -24.22
N PRO A 214 -2.12 2.67 -23.57
CA PRO A 214 -0.69 2.71 -23.69
C PRO A 214 -0.03 1.58 -22.89
N GLU A 215 1.20 1.25 -23.24
CA GLU A 215 2.01 0.30 -22.46
C GLU A 215 2.31 0.86 -21.06
N SER A 216 2.55 -0.04 -20.10
CA SER A 216 2.89 0.34 -18.73
C SER A 216 4.13 1.25 -18.68
N PRO A 217 4.04 2.44 -18.07
CA PRO A 217 5.19 3.32 -17.88
C PRO A 217 6.30 2.66 -17.05
N ALA A 218 5.93 1.99 -15.95
CA ALA A 218 6.87 1.32 -15.07
C ALA A 218 7.65 0.21 -15.77
N TRP A 219 6.98 -0.58 -16.63
CA TRP A 219 7.66 -1.60 -17.43
C TRP A 219 8.54 -1.01 -18.53
N THR A 220 8.07 0.06 -19.18
CA THR A 220 8.82 0.71 -20.26
C THR A 220 10.13 1.29 -19.72
N ALA A 221 10.09 1.87 -18.52
CA ALA A 221 11.29 2.34 -17.83
C ALA A 221 12.21 1.19 -17.39
N SER A 222 11.69 0.16 -16.74
CA SER A 222 12.52 -0.89 -16.11
C SER A 222 13.02 -1.97 -17.08
N ALA A 223 12.18 -2.44 -18.00
CA ALA A 223 12.50 -3.56 -18.88
C ALA A 223 13.07 -3.13 -20.24
N LYS A 224 12.62 -2.00 -20.79
CA LYS A 224 13.16 -1.44 -22.04
C LYS A 224 14.27 -0.41 -21.82
N GLY A 225 14.37 0.16 -20.61
CA GLY A 225 15.30 1.25 -20.33
C GLY A 225 14.91 2.60 -20.94
N ASP A 226 13.70 2.73 -21.51
CA ASP A 226 13.24 3.96 -22.16
C ASP A 226 12.44 4.82 -21.17
N VAL A 227 13.17 5.54 -20.32
CA VAL A 227 12.60 6.42 -19.30
C VAL A 227 11.88 7.63 -19.92
N THR A 228 12.32 8.10 -21.09
CA THR A 228 11.75 9.26 -21.79
C THR A 228 10.34 8.96 -22.30
N GLN A 229 10.16 7.79 -22.94
CA GLN A 229 8.84 7.34 -23.36
C GLN A 229 7.93 7.08 -22.15
N ALA A 230 8.45 6.43 -21.11
CA ALA A 230 7.71 6.15 -19.88
C ALA A 230 7.20 7.45 -19.21
N ARG A 231 8.05 8.48 -19.12
CA ARG A 231 7.71 9.80 -18.58
C ARG A 231 6.59 10.47 -19.38
N ARG A 232 6.65 10.44 -20.72
CA ARG A 232 5.60 11.02 -21.58
C ARG A 232 4.25 10.34 -21.36
N VAL A 233 4.24 9.00 -21.29
CA VAL A 233 3.01 8.23 -21.03
C VAL A 233 2.47 8.54 -19.64
N LEU A 234 3.32 8.57 -18.61
CA LEU A 234 2.91 8.87 -17.25
C LEU A 234 2.34 10.29 -17.11
N GLN A 235 2.96 11.29 -17.75
CA GLN A 235 2.45 12.67 -17.75
C GLN A 235 1.06 12.74 -18.39
N ARG A 236 0.81 11.96 -19.46
CA ARG A 236 -0.51 11.88 -20.08
C ARG A 236 -1.56 11.25 -19.15
N ILE A 237 -1.15 10.26 -18.35
CA ILE A 237 -2.02 9.60 -17.35
C ILE A 237 -2.32 10.54 -16.17
N ARG A 238 -1.34 11.29 -15.68
CA ARG A 238 -1.47 12.15 -14.49
C ARG A 238 -2.02 13.55 -14.79
N GLY A 239 -1.87 14.02 -16.04
CA GLY A 239 -2.33 15.34 -16.50
C GLY A 239 -1.17 16.32 -16.69
N LYS A 240 -1.37 17.40 -17.45
CA LYS A 240 -0.28 18.33 -17.83
C LYS A 240 0.33 19.12 -16.67
N GLN A 241 -0.38 19.28 -15.55
CA GLN A 241 0.02 20.11 -14.40
C GLN A 241 0.46 19.30 -13.17
N SER A 242 0.39 17.96 -13.22
CA SER A 242 0.79 17.10 -12.12
C SER A 242 2.31 16.90 -12.11
N ASN A 243 2.93 17.06 -10.93
CA ASN A 243 4.31 16.64 -10.74
C ASN A 243 4.40 15.10 -10.78
N ILE A 244 5.20 14.56 -11.70
CA ILE A 244 5.44 13.12 -11.87
C ILE A 244 6.88 12.73 -11.55
N ASP A 245 7.73 13.68 -11.17
CA ASP A 245 9.17 13.46 -11.01
C ASP A 245 9.45 12.40 -9.93
N ASP A 246 8.73 12.47 -8.80
CA ASP A 246 8.81 11.48 -7.72
C ASP A 246 8.49 10.05 -8.17
N GLU A 247 7.56 9.89 -9.12
CA GLU A 247 7.13 8.58 -9.63
C GLU A 247 8.09 8.04 -10.69
N VAL A 248 8.63 8.91 -11.56
CA VAL A 248 9.65 8.55 -12.55
C VAL A 248 10.97 8.18 -11.89
N GLU A 249 11.38 8.91 -10.85
CA GLU A 249 12.59 8.61 -10.08
C GLU A 249 12.49 7.28 -9.32
N SER A 250 11.27 6.89 -8.90
CA SER A 250 11.04 5.63 -8.21
C SER A 250 11.38 4.37 -9.05
N TRP A 251 11.45 4.49 -10.38
CA TRP A 251 11.79 3.39 -11.27
C TRP A 251 13.29 3.10 -11.36
N GLY A 252 14.15 3.97 -10.82
CA GLY A 252 15.61 3.85 -10.85
C GLY A 252 16.20 4.09 -12.25
N HIS A 253 17.45 4.58 -12.30
CA HIS A 253 18.15 4.88 -13.55
C HIS A 253 18.50 3.59 -14.31
N GLY A 254 17.62 3.13 -15.19
CA GLY A 254 17.95 2.18 -16.23
C GLY A 254 18.84 2.85 -17.29
N GLY A 255 20.16 2.72 -17.16
CA GLY A 255 21.16 2.68 -18.24
C GLY A 255 21.24 3.78 -19.32
N GLY A 256 20.32 4.74 -19.37
CA GLY A 256 20.38 5.89 -20.27
C GLY A 256 21.20 7.00 -19.63
N LYS A 257 22.12 7.60 -20.38
CA LYS A 257 22.80 8.84 -19.97
C LYS A 257 21.76 9.82 -19.42
N PRO A 258 22.05 10.54 -18.31
CA PRO A 258 21.21 11.67 -17.95
C PRO A 258 21.12 12.61 -19.15
N PRO A 259 19.93 13.19 -19.43
CA PRO A 259 19.86 14.34 -20.32
C PRO A 259 20.92 15.35 -19.84
N SER A 260 21.81 15.79 -20.73
CA SER A 260 22.69 16.92 -20.43
C SER A 260 21.82 18.14 -20.07
N GLU A 261 22.36 19.09 -19.32
CA GLU A 261 21.68 20.37 -19.02
C GLU A 261 21.16 21.08 -20.28
N GLU A 262 21.67 20.73 -21.47
CA GLU A 262 21.17 21.17 -22.77
C GLU A 262 19.76 20.63 -23.10
N GLU A 263 19.39 19.40 -22.74
CA GLU A 263 18.05 18.84 -23.07
C GLU A 263 16.92 19.38 -22.18
N ARG A 264 17.24 19.98 -21.02
CA ARG A 264 16.25 20.69 -20.18
C ARG A 264 15.93 22.11 -20.69
N LEU A 265 16.76 22.66 -21.59
CA LEU A 265 16.67 24.05 -22.02
C LEU A 265 16.25 24.25 -23.49
N LEU A 266 16.12 23.18 -24.29
CA LEU A 266 15.80 23.28 -25.73
C LEU A 266 14.29 23.20 -26.06
N VAL A 267 13.51 24.15 -25.55
CA VAL A 267 12.36 24.73 -26.28
C VAL A 267 12.65 26.20 -26.62
N ARG A 268 13.92 26.56 -26.84
CA ARG A 268 14.30 27.89 -27.32
C ARG A 268 15.61 27.86 -28.12
N ASP A 269 15.41 27.80 -29.43
CA ASP A 269 16.22 28.23 -30.59
C ASP A 269 17.77 28.24 -30.54
N ASP A 270 18.32 27.40 -31.43
CA ASP A 270 19.42 27.54 -32.43
C ASP A 270 20.78 28.23 -32.16
N ILE A 271 21.82 27.54 -32.70
CA ILE A 271 23.13 27.98 -33.29
C ILE A 271 24.45 27.55 -32.55
N VAL A 272 25.03 26.43 -33.05
CA VAL A 272 26.48 26.15 -33.38
C VAL A 272 27.49 25.90 -32.23
N SER A 273 27.81 24.61 -31.94
CA SER A 273 29.05 23.81 -32.26
C SER A 273 30.24 24.01 -31.29
N THR A 274 31.09 23.05 -30.87
CA THR A 274 31.47 21.68 -31.30
C THR A 274 32.32 20.99 -30.19
N GLU A 275 32.33 19.65 -30.17
CA GLU A 275 33.42 18.69 -29.80
C GLU A 275 33.88 18.53 -28.32
N ALA A 276 33.54 17.40 -27.66
CA ALA A 276 34.25 16.09 -27.59
C ALA A 276 35.29 16.03 -26.44
N SER A 277 35.23 15.10 -25.47
CA SER A 277 35.74 13.73 -25.65
C SER A 277 35.45 12.82 -24.44
N SER A 278 35.18 11.56 -24.75
CA SER A 278 34.93 10.40 -23.89
C SER A 278 36.19 9.71 -23.36
N VAL A 279 36.18 9.17 -22.11
CA VAL A 279 36.86 7.91 -21.76
C VAL A 279 36.07 7.13 -20.69
N LEU A 280 35.78 5.86 -21.00
CA LEU A 280 35.10 4.80 -20.23
C LEU A 280 35.99 4.26 -19.06
N SER A 281 35.47 4.16 -17.83
CA SER A 281 35.01 2.95 -17.07
C SER A 281 36.13 2.02 -16.52
N PRO A 282 35.92 1.09 -15.54
CA PRO A 282 34.70 0.71 -14.80
C PRO A 282 34.88 0.50 -13.27
N THR A 283 33.81 0.57 -12.47
CA THR A 283 33.65 -0.25 -11.24
C THR A 283 32.17 -0.53 -11.03
N ALA A 284 31.86 -1.81 -10.87
CA ALA A 284 30.54 -2.42 -11.01
C ALA A 284 29.53 -1.94 -9.95
N HIS A 285 28.36 -1.49 -10.43
CA HIS A 285 27.13 -1.52 -9.65
C HIS A 285 26.44 -2.85 -9.93
N SER A 286 26.16 -3.63 -8.89
CA SER A 286 25.29 -4.79 -8.99
C SER A 286 23.88 -4.32 -9.39
N PRO A 287 23.32 -4.78 -10.53
CA PRO A 287 21.97 -4.40 -10.94
C PRO A 287 20.94 -4.94 -9.93
N ARG A 288 19.85 -4.21 -9.67
CA ARG A 288 18.72 -4.70 -8.88
C ARG A 288 18.13 -5.93 -9.60
N VAL A 289 18.40 -7.12 -9.07
CA VAL A 289 17.97 -8.38 -9.68
C VAL A 289 16.50 -8.60 -9.30
N HIS A 290 15.59 -8.53 -10.27
CA HIS A 290 14.24 -9.06 -10.12
C HIS A 290 14.34 -10.54 -9.73
N LEU A 291 13.71 -10.93 -8.63
CA LEU A 291 13.74 -12.33 -8.17
C LEU A 291 12.84 -13.18 -9.07
N GLY A 292 13.42 -14.22 -9.67
CA GLY A 292 12.69 -15.15 -10.53
C GLY A 292 11.65 -15.98 -9.76
N PHE A 293 10.67 -16.53 -10.48
CA PHE A 293 9.55 -17.32 -9.92
C PHE A 293 9.96 -18.42 -8.92
N LEU A 294 11.03 -19.17 -9.21
CA LEU A 294 11.58 -20.20 -8.31
C LEU A 294 12.52 -19.64 -7.23
N GLN A 295 13.10 -18.47 -7.47
CA GLN A 295 14.08 -17.87 -6.59
C GLN A 295 13.41 -17.30 -5.33
N VAL A 296 12.22 -16.72 -5.47
CA VAL A 296 11.42 -16.19 -4.34
C VAL A 296 10.98 -17.29 -3.35
N VAL A 297 10.80 -18.53 -3.82
CA VAL A 297 10.44 -19.64 -2.91
C VAL A 297 11.66 -20.19 -2.16
N ARG A 298 12.83 -20.14 -2.80
CA ARG A 298 14.09 -20.64 -2.25
C ARG A 298 14.76 -19.62 -1.34
N ASP A 299 14.47 -18.35 -1.53
CA ASP A 299 15.02 -17.26 -0.74
C ASP A 299 14.44 -17.28 0.70
N PRO A 300 15.30 -17.44 1.74
CA PRO A 300 14.85 -17.47 3.13
C PRO A 300 14.09 -16.22 3.59
N TYR A 301 14.33 -15.07 2.95
CA TYR A 301 13.70 -13.79 3.31
C TYR A 301 12.27 -13.66 2.78
N THR A 302 12.00 -14.14 1.56
CA THR A 302 10.69 -14.02 0.91
C THR A 302 9.79 -15.25 1.10
N ARG A 303 10.36 -16.41 1.46
CA ARG A 303 9.63 -17.67 1.68
C ARG A 303 8.46 -17.59 2.68
N PRO A 304 8.58 -16.97 3.88
CA PRO A 304 7.45 -16.88 4.82
C PRO A 304 6.28 -16.07 4.26
N ALA A 305 6.58 -14.95 3.57
CA ALA A 305 5.59 -14.14 2.89
C ALA A 305 4.85 -14.93 1.80
N ILE A 306 5.58 -15.73 1.01
CA ILE A 306 4.95 -16.62 0.01
C ILE A 306 4.04 -17.65 0.66
N ILE A 307 4.46 -18.28 1.77
CA ILE A 307 3.63 -19.24 2.50
C ILE A 307 2.34 -18.58 3.00
N ALA A 308 2.44 -17.36 3.55
CA ALA A 308 1.29 -16.60 4.00
C ALA A 308 0.35 -16.26 2.84
N VAL A 309 0.86 -15.72 1.74
CA VAL A 309 0.08 -15.33 0.54
C VAL A 309 -0.61 -16.54 -0.09
N VAL A 310 0.11 -17.64 -0.29
CA VAL A 310 -0.45 -18.89 -0.81
C VAL A 310 -1.54 -19.43 0.13
N GLY A 311 -1.29 -19.43 1.43
CA GLY A 311 -2.28 -19.85 2.42
C GLY A 311 -3.55 -18.99 2.42
N ILE A 312 -3.41 -17.67 2.30
CA ILE A 312 -4.56 -16.74 2.19
C ILE A 312 -5.38 -17.05 0.91
N MET A 313 -4.72 -17.36 -0.22
CA MET A 313 -5.40 -17.70 -1.47
C MET A 313 -6.13 -19.05 -1.40
N PHE A 314 -5.56 -20.03 -0.69
CA PHE A 314 -6.29 -21.27 -0.38
C PHE A 314 -7.48 -21.02 0.54
N ALA A 315 -7.32 -20.18 1.57
CA ALA A 315 -8.42 -19.82 2.47
C ALA A 315 -9.57 -19.16 1.71
N GLN A 316 -9.27 -18.23 0.79
CA GLN A 316 -10.27 -17.55 -0.04
C GLN A 316 -11.18 -18.54 -0.79
N GLN A 317 -10.61 -19.58 -1.40
CA GLN A 317 -11.36 -20.51 -2.24
C GLN A 317 -11.98 -21.65 -1.44
N LEU A 318 -11.23 -22.26 -0.51
CA LEU A 318 -11.66 -23.42 0.27
C LEU A 318 -12.66 -23.08 1.38
N CYS A 319 -12.88 -21.79 1.69
CA CYS A 319 -14.05 -21.39 2.46
C CYS A 319 -15.37 -21.61 1.70
N GLY A 320 -15.32 -21.88 0.39
CA GLY A 320 -16.44 -22.46 -0.37
C GLY A 320 -17.21 -21.48 -1.25
N ILE A 321 -16.72 -20.27 -1.51
CA ILE A 321 -17.46 -19.25 -2.29
C ILE A 321 -17.85 -19.72 -3.69
N ASN A 322 -16.97 -20.44 -4.38
CA ASN A 322 -17.25 -20.94 -5.73
C ASN A 322 -18.37 -21.98 -5.76
N SER A 323 -18.62 -22.70 -4.65
CA SER A 323 -19.75 -23.63 -4.59
C SER A 323 -21.09 -22.93 -4.79
N ILE A 324 -21.25 -21.73 -4.22
CA ILE A 324 -22.46 -20.93 -4.35
C ILE A 324 -22.48 -20.21 -5.70
N ILE A 325 -21.38 -19.61 -6.13
CA ILE A 325 -21.36 -18.85 -7.39
C ILE A 325 -21.58 -19.76 -8.61
N MET A 326 -21.02 -20.97 -8.61
CA MET A 326 -21.11 -21.91 -9.74
C MET A 326 -22.35 -22.81 -9.70
N TYR A 327 -22.84 -23.18 -8.51
CA TYR A 327 -23.88 -24.21 -8.37
C TYR A 327 -25.12 -23.76 -7.57
N SER A 328 -25.30 -22.46 -7.32
CA SER A 328 -26.44 -21.94 -6.54
C SER A 328 -27.81 -22.32 -7.11
N VAL A 329 -27.99 -22.33 -8.44
CA VAL A 329 -29.31 -22.65 -9.04
C VAL A 329 -29.69 -24.10 -8.74
N SER A 330 -28.77 -25.05 -8.95
CA SER A 330 -29.02 -26.47 -8.68
C SER A 330 -29.18 -26.76 -7.19
N LEU A 331 -28.42 -26.06 -6.33
CA LEU A 331 -28.49 -26.24 -4.89
C LEU A 331 -29.79 -25.71 -4.29
N LEU A 332 -30.33 -24.62 -4.82
CA LEU A 332 -31.47 -23.90 -4.25
C LEU A 332 -32.81 -24.24 -4.92
N LYS A 333 -32.81 -25.01 -6.02
CA LYS A 333 -34.00 -25.37 -6.81
C LYS A 333 -35.09 -26.06 -5.97
N ASP A 334 -34.69 -26.92 -5.04
CA ASP A 334 -35.62 -27.67 -4.19
C ASP A 334 -35.85 -27.03 -2.81
N LEU A 335 -35.02 -26.04 -2.46
CA LEU A 335 -34.96 -25.46 -1.12
C LEU A 335 -35.83 -24.21 -0.94
N LEU A 336 -36.28 -23.54 -2.00
CA LEU A 336 -37.00 -22.26 -1.90
C LEU A 336 -38.21 -22.14 -2.84
N PRO A 337 -39.28 -21.43 -2.42
CA PRO A 337 -40.45 -21.18 -3.25
C PRO A 337 -40.26 -20.05 -4.28
N ILE A 338 -39.18 -19.29 -4.19
CA ILE A 338 -38.79 -18.23 -5.14
C ILE A 338 -38.11 -18.91 -6.34
N SER A 339 -38.26 -18.38 -7.56
CA SER A 339 -37.49 -18.88 -8.70
C SER A 339 -35.98 -18.86 -8.38
N SER A 340 -35.33 -20.01 -8.49
CA SER A 340 -33.90 -20.17 -8.18
C SER A 340 -33.01 -19.18 -8.95
N GLY A 341 -33.42 -18.81 -10.18
CA GLY A 341 -32.77 -17.77 -10.98
C GLY A 341 -32.93 -16.33 -10.46
N LEU A 342 -34.01 -15.99 -9.75
CA LEU A 342 -34.15 -14.65 -9.15
C LEU A 342 -33.25 -14.51 -7.92
N LEU A 343 -33.09 -15.60 -7.16
CA LEU A 343 -32.25 -15.62 -5.97
C LEU A 343 -30.76 -15.45 -6.30
N THR A 344 -30.28 -16.05 -7.40
CA THR A 344 -28.89 -15.86 -7.83
C THR A 344 -28.59 -14.42 -8.22
N ILE A 345 -29.53 -13.74 -8.89
CA ILE A 345 -29.43 -12.30 -9.17
C ILE A 345 -29.32 -11.50 -7.86
N ILE A 346 -30.17 -11.80 -6.86
CA ILE A 346 -30.12 -11.13 -5.55
C ILE A 346 -28.77 -11.36 -4.86
N ILE A 347 -28.24 -12.59 -4.89
CA ILE A 347 -26.92 -12.94 -4.36
C ILE A 347 -25.84 -12.06 -5.01
N SER A 348 -25.86 -11.90 -6.33
CA SER A 348 -24.85 -11.11 -7.04
C SER A 348 -24.99 -9.61 -6.82
N ILE A 349 -26.21 -9.09 -6.67
CA ILE A 349 -26.45 -7.69 -6.28
C ILE A 349 -25.83 -7.42 -4.90
N ILE A 350 -26.09 -8.30 -3.93
CA ILE A 350 -25.54 -8.17 -2.57
C ILE A 350 -24.01 -8.28 -2.59
N ASN A 351 -23.45 -9.21 -3.36
CA ASN A 351 -22.01 -9.35 -3.50
C ASN A 351 -21.37 -8.07 -4.05
N LEU A 352 -21.93 -7.51 -5.13
CA LEU A 352 -21.44 -6.28 -5.75
C LEU A 352 -21.56 -5.09 -4.80
N ALA A 353 -22.73 -4.89 -4.19
CA ALA A 353 -22.97 -3.78 -3.27
C ALA A 353 -22.05 -3.84 -2.05
N THR A 354 -21.90 -5.03 -1.46
CA THR A 354 -21.04 -5.24 -0.29
C THR A 354 -19.57 -5.04 -0.65
N THR A 355 -19.12 -5.51 -1.82
CA THR A 355 -17.74 -5.32 -2.30
C THR A 355 -17.40 -3.84 -2.49
N ILE A 356 -18.32 -3.05 -3.05
CA ILE A 356 -18.13 -1.60 -3.19
C ILE A 356 -18.07 -0.94 -1.81
N ALA A 357 -19.00 -1.28 -0.92
CA ALA A 357 -19.06 -0.74 0.43
C ALA A 357 -17.84 -1.14 1.28
N SER A 358 -17.27 -2.33 1.04
CA SER A 358 -16.15 -2.87 1.80
C SER A 358 -14.78 -2.41 1.31
N SER A 359 -14.68 -1.85 0.10
CA SER A 359 -13.42 -1.37 -0.48
C SER A 359 -12.57 -0.47 0.43
N PRO A 360 -13.11 0.41 1.31
CA PRO A 360 -12.31 1.25 2.20
C PRO A 360 -11.97 0.60 3.55
N LEU A 361 -12.54 -0.57 3.89
CA LEU A 361 -12.37 -1.18 5.21
C LEU A 361 -10.93 -1.68 5.47
N PRO A 362 -10.21 -2.32 4.53
CA PRO A 362 -8.85 -2.78 4.76
C PRO A 362 -7.88 -1.67 5.14
N ASP A 363 -8.12 -0.45 4.67
CA ASP A 363 -7.36 0.75 4.99
C ASP A 363 -7.71 1.36 6.35
N LYS A 364 -8.87 1.03 6.94
CA LYS A 364 -9.32 1.53 8.24
C LYS A 364 -9.09 0.56 9.40
N PHE A 365 -9.28 -0.74 9.18
CA PHE A 365 -9.27 -1.75 10.25
C PHE A 365 -8.07 -2.71 10.19
N GLY A 366 -7.23 -2.57 9.16
CA GLY A 366 -6.11 -3.46 8.90
C GLY A 366 -6.52 -4.73 8.15
N ARG A 367 -5.57 -5.27 7.38
CA ARG A 367 -5.81 -6.36 6.42
C ARG A 367 -6.13 -7.68 7.14
N LYS A 368 -5.39 -8.03 8.18
CA LYS A 368 -5.58 -9.27 8.96
C LYS A 368 -6.93 -9.29 9.67
N THR A 369 -7.35 -8.18 10.26
CA THR A 369 -8.68 -8.05 10.90
C THR A 369 -9.81 -8.30 9.89
N CYS A 370 -9.74 -7.68 8.70
CA CYS A 370 -10.73 -7.90 7.65
C CYS A 370 -10.75 -9.36 7.16
N LEU A 371 -9.59 -10.02 7.00
CA LEU A 371 -9.50 -11.43 6.63
C LEU A 371 -10.14 -12.34 7.70
N LEU A 372 -9.82 -12.14 8.97
CA LEU A 372 -10.37 -12.95 10.06
C LEU A 372 -11.88 -12.75 10.24
N ALA A 373 -12.35 -11.50 10.18
CA ALA A 373 -13.78 -11.19 10.25
C ALA A 373 -14.56 -11.87 9.10
N SER A 374 -13.99 -11.87 7.89
CA SER A 374 -14.56 -12.54 6.73
C SER A 374 -14.59 -14.06 6.88
N ILE A 375 -13.49 -14.69 7.30
CA ILE A 375 -13.41 -16.15 7.49
C ILE A 375 -14.38 -16.63 8.58
N VAL A 376 -14.38 -15.99 9.76
CA VAL A 376 -15.28 -16.36 10.85
C VAL A 376 -16.73 -16.12 10.45
N GLY A 377 -17.00 -15.03 9.75
CA GLY A 377 -18.31 -14.71 9.21
C GLY A 377 -18.82 -15.75 8.19
N GLN A 378 -17.96 -16.18 7.26
CA GLN A 378 -18.30 -17.22 6.30
C GLN A 378 -18.44 -18.59 6.97
N GLY A 379 -17.56 -18.95 7.91
CA GLY A 379 -17.64 -20.21 8.65
C GLY A 379 -18.94 -20.35 9.45
N SER A 380 -19.32 -19.29 10.17
CA SER A 380 -20.60 -19.24 10.90
C SER A 380 -21.81 -19.28 9.96
N SER A 381 -21.76 -18.57 8.82
CA SER A 381 -22.83 -18.61 7.82
C SER A 381 -22.94 -19.97 7.13
N SER A 382 -21.82 -20.66 6.90
CA SER A 382 -21.78 -22.03 6.35
C SER A 382 -22.40 -23.03 7.32
N LEU A 383 -22.10 -22.90 8.61
CA LEU A 383 -22.73 -23.73 9.64
C LEU A 383 -24.24 -23.45 9.73
N LEU A 384 -24.65 -22.18 9.68
CA LEU A 384 -26.05 -21.80 9.65
C LEU A 384 -26.76 -22.39 8.43
N LEU A 385 -26.14 -22.35 7.25
CA LEU A 385 -26.67 -22.91 6.01
C LEU A 385 -26.82 -24.44 6.11
N ALA A 386 -25.80 -25.14 6.62
CA ALA A 386 -25.85 -26.58 6.84
C ALA A 386 -27.04 -26.99 7.74
N LEU A 387 -27.22 -26.29 8.87
CA LEU A 387 -28.32 -26.54 9.80
C LEU A 387 -29.68 -26.19 9.18
N ALA A 388 -29.78 -25.06 8.48
CA ALA A 388 -31.03 -24.62 7.87
C ALA A 388 -31.52 -25.59 6.78
N ILE A 389 -30.61 -26.14 5.96
CA ILE A 389 -30.95 -27.17 4.97
C ILE A 389 -31.39 -28.45 5.68
N ARG A 390 -30.69 -28.86 6.74
CA ARG A 390 -30.97 -30.11 7.45
C ARG A 390 -32.30 -30.12 8.20
N PHE A 391 -32.71 -28.98 8.73
CA PHE A 391 -34.01 -28.80 9.40
C PHE A 391 -35.11 -28.28 8.47
N GLU A 392 -34.84 -28.20 7.16
CA GLU A 392 -35.79 -27.74 6.13
C GLU A 392 -36.31 -26.30 6.33
N PHE A 393 -35.54 -25.44 7.00
CA PHE A 393 -35.85 -24.02 7.17
C PHE A 393 -35.49 -23.21 5.92
N LYS A 394 -36.36 -23.32 4.90
CA LYS A 394 -36.19 -22.71 3.56
C LYS A 394 -35.74 -21.25 3.58
N ILE A 395 -36.44 -20.38 4.31
CA ILE A 395 -36.13 -18.93 4.38
C ILE A 395 -34.76 -18.69 5.02
N LEU A 396 -34.44 -19.45 6.07
CA LEU A 396 -33.17 -19.31 6.79
C LEU A 396 -31.98 -19.73 5.91
N SER A 397 -32.16 -20.75 5.05
CA SER A 397 -31.15 -21.14 4.06
C SER A 397 -30.88 -20.02 3.05
N ALA A 398 -31.91 -19.32 2.56
CA ALA A 398 -31.74 -18.14 1.71
C ALA A 398 -30.94 -17.05 2.41
N VAL A 399 -31.31 -16.68 3.64
CA VAL A 399 -30.62 -15.64 4.41
C VAL A 399 -29.17 -16.02 4.69
N ALA A 400 -28.90 -17.29 5.03
CA ALA A 400 -27.56 -17.79 5.29
C ALA A 400 -26.66 -17.70 4.04
N VAL A 401 -27.19 -18.01 2.85
CA VAL A 401 -26.45 -17.85 1.59
C VAL A 401 -26.14 -16.37 1.31
N LEU A 402 -27.10 -15.47 1.51
CA LEU A 402 -26.87 -14.03 1.33
C LEU A 402 -25.80 -13.49 2.29
N LEU A 403 -25.88 -13.88 3.57
CA LEU A 403 -24.93 -13.50 4.59
C LEU A 403 -23.53 -14.06 4.29
N PHE A 404 -23.44 -15.31 3.85
CA PHE A 404 -22.19 -15.95 3.47
C PHE A 404 -21.48 -15.19 2.35
N VAL A 405 -22.22 -14.75 1.32
CA VAL A 405 -21.65 -14.00 0.18
C VAL A 405 -21.31 -12.56 0.58
N ALA A 406 -22.12 -11.91 1.42
CA ALA A 406 -21.79 -10.58 1.95
C ALA A 406 -20.49 -10.62 2.78
N LEU A 407 -20.34 -11.60 3.67
CA LEU A 407 -19.17 -11.72 4.55
C LEU A 407 -17.89 -12.09 3.79
N PHE A 408 -17.99 -12.78 2.65
CA PHE A 408 -16.87 -12.94 1.72
C PHE A 408 -16.31 -11.60 1.24
N ALA A 409 -17.21 -10.71 0.79
CA ALA A 409 -16.86 -9.43 0.18
C ALA A 409 -16.19 -8.47 1.16
N VAL A 410 -16.38 -8.65 2.48
CA VAL A 410 -15.75 -7.81 3.52
C VAL A 410 -14.23 -7.99 3.62
N GLY A 411 -13.71 -9.19 3.32
CA GLY A 411 -12.28 -9.48 3.53
C GLY A 411 -11.68 -10.43 2.50
N LEU A 412 -12.13 -11.69 2.46
CA LEU A 412 -11.57 -12.72 1.57
C LEU A 412 -11.72 -12.39 0.08
N GLY A 413 -12.63 -11.49 -0.30
CA GLY A 413 -12.70 -10.96 -1.66
C GLY A 413 -11.49 -10.09 -2.02
N PRO A 414 -11.36 -8.87 -1.48
CA PRO A 414 -10.36 -7.90 -1.93
C PRO A 414 -8.97 -8.07 -1.27
N VAL A 415 -8.89 -8.49 0.00
CA VAL A 415 -7.65 -8.43 0.79
C VAL A 415 -6.55 -9.39 0.29
N PRO A 416 -6.82 -10.64 -0.14
CA PRO A 416 -5.79 -11.55 -0.63
C PRO A 416 -4.92 -10.96 -1.75
N PHE A 417 -5.54 -10.24 -2.71
CA PHE A 417 -4.83 -9.65 -3.84
C PHE A 417 -3.95 -8.46 -3.44
N ILE A 418 -4.38 -7.69 -2.44
CA ILE A 418 -3.61 -6.58 -1.85
C ILE A 418 -2.41 -7.13 -1.08
N MET A 419 -2.62 -8.13 -0.22
CA MET A 419 -1.56 -8.74 0.59
C MET A 419 -0.47 -9.39 -0.26
N ALA A 420 -0.82 -9.92 -1.43
CA ALA A 420 0.14 -10.51 -2.37
C ALA A 420 1.13 -9.50 -2.96
N SER A 421 0.90 -8.18 -2.86
CA SER A 421 1.85 -7.14 -3.25
C SER A 421 2.43 -6.34 -2.07
N GLU A 422 1.75 -6.30 -0.92
CA GLU A 422 2.22 -5.57 0.27
C GLU A 422 3.19 -6.37 1.15
N LEU A 423 3.13 -7.72 1.15
CA LEU A 423 3.99 -8.56 2.00
C LEU A 423 5.44 -8.70 1.51
N VAL A 424 5.73 -8.29 0.28
CA VAL A 424 7.04 -8.47 -0.37
C VAL A 424 7.55 -7.17 -0.97
N GLY A 425 8.87 -7.01 -1.05
CA GLY A 425 9.50 -5.87 -1.71
C GLY A 425 9.22 -5.83 -3.22
N PRO A 426 9.35 -4.65 -3.87
CA PRO A 426 9.00 -4.45 -5.29
C PRO A 426 9.74 -5.40 -6.25
N GLU A 427 10.93 -5.87 -5.88
CA GLU A 427 11.72 -6.86 -6.61
C GLU A 427 11.08 -8.25 -6.72
N ALA A 428 10.19 -8.61 -5.78
CA ALA A 428 9.55 -9.93 -5.68
C ALA A 428 8.04 -9.93 -5.92
N VAL A 429 7.39 -8.75 -6.07
CA VAL A 429 5.94 -8.61 -6.23
C VAL A 429 5.40 -9.44 -7.40
N GLY A 430 6.03 -9.37 -8.59
CA GLY A 430 5.53 -10.07 -9.78
C GLY A 430 5.54 -11.60 -9.63
N ALA A 431 6.60 -12.15 -9.04
CA ALA A 431 6.71 -13.59 -8.77
C ALA A 431 5.76 -14.03 -7.65
N THR A 432 5.60 -13.22 -6.60
CA THR A 432 4.69 -13.50 -5.48
C THR A 432 3.23 -13.51 -5.93
N GLN A 433 2.82 -12.54 -6.77
CA GLN A 433 1.50 -12.50 -7.39
C GLN A 433 1.24 -13.74 -8.25
N SER A 434 2.24 -14.24 -8.98
CA SER A 434 2.11 -15.46 -9.79
C SER A 434 1.85 -16.70 -8.93
N TRP A 435 2.55 -16.85 -7.80
CA TRP A 435 2.31 -17.93 -6.82
C TRP A 435 0.95 -17.81 -6.14
N ALA A 436 0.55 -16.60 -5.78
CA ALA A 436 -0.74 -16.31 -5.17
C ALA A 436 -1.89 -16.74 -6.09
N LEU A 437 -1.83 -16.29 -7.35
CA LEU A 437 -2.86 -16.58 -8.34
C LEU A 437 -2.84 -18.06 -8.75
N GLY A 438 -1.67 -18.67 -8.88
CA GLY A 438 -1.54 -20.12 -9.09
C GLY A 438 -2.23 -20.92 -7.98
N ALA A 439 -2.00 -20.57 -6.72
CA ALA A 439 -2.68 -21.19 -5.57
C ALA A 439 -4.20 -20.97 -5.61
N SER A 440 -4.66 -19.77 -5.98
CA SER A 440 -6.07 -19.44 -6.13
C SER A 440 -6.75 -20.31 -7.21
N TYR A 441 -6.12 -20.50 -8.38
CA TYR A 441 -6.68 -21.35 -9.44
C TYR A 441 -6.67 -22.83 -9.09
N VAL A 442 -5.61 -23.33 -8.44
CA VAL A 442 -5.58 -24.71 -7.94
C VAL A 442 -6.73 -24.95 -6.95
N ALA A 443 -6.89 -24.05 -5.97
CA ALA A 443 -7.95 -24.17 -4.97
C ALA A 443 -9.35 -24.02 -5.59
N THR A 444 -9.50 -23.13 -6.57
CA THR A 444 -10.75 -22.97 -7.34
C THR A 444 -11.11 -24.24 -8.11
N PHE A 445 -10.14 -24.87 -8.79
CA PHE A 445 -10.33 -26.15 -9.47
C PHE A 445 -10.76 -27.25 -8.51
N LEU A 446 -10.09 -27.36 -7.35
CA LEU A 446 -10.44 -28.35 -6.34
C LEU A 446 -11.89 -28.21 -5.88
N VAL A 447 -12.35 -26.98 -5.58
CA VAL A 447 -13.75 -26.74 -5.20
C VAL A 447 -14.69 -27.04 -6.37
N ALA A 448 -14.42 -26.51 -7.56
CA ALA A 448 -15.29 -26.65 -8.72
C ALA A 448 -15.51 -28.14 -9.11
N TYR A 449 -14.46 -28.94 -9.12
CA TYR A 449 -14.52 -30.35 -9.52
C TYR A 449 -15.00 -31.27 -8.40
N LEU A 450 -14.48 -31.10 -7.17
CA LEU A 450 -14.80 -32.01 -6.06
C LEU A 450 -16.15 -31.71 -5.43
N PHE A 451 -16.64 -30.47 -5.48
CA PHE A 451 -17.88 -30.09 -4.79
C PHE A 451 -19.09 -30.96 -5.19
N PRO A 452 -19.44 -31.15 -6.48
CA PRO A 452 -20.58 -31.98 -6.85
C PRO A 452 -20.42 -33.43 -6.38
N ILE A 453 -19.21 -34.00 -6.53
CA ILE A 453 -18.89 -35.39 -6.18
C ILE A 453 -19.01 -35.61 -4.68
N VAL A 454 -18.38 -34.74 -3.89
CA VAL A 454 -18.39 -34.83 -2.42
C VAL A 454 -19.78 -34.54 -1.88
N ASN A 455 -20.49 -33.55 -2.42
CA ASN A 455 -21.85 -33.22 -2.01
C ASN A 455 -22.79 -34.41 -2.24
N GLN A 456 -22.75 -35.05 -3.41
CA GLN A 456 -23.57 -36.22 -3.69
C GLN A 456 -23.19 -37.41 -2.79
N ALA A 457 -21.89 -37.72 -2.68
CA ALA A 457 -21.43 -38.84 -1.86
C ALA A 457 -21.81 -38.70 -0.37
N LEU A 458 -21.74 -37.48 0.19
CA LEU A 458 -22.14 -37.23 1.57
C LEU A 458 -23.66 -37.31 1.75
N ASN A 459 -24.43 -36.79 0.79
CA ASN A 459 -25.89 -36.87 0.84
C ASN A 459 -26.37 -38.33 0.72
N ASP A 460 -25.72 -39.14 -0.11
CA ASP A 460 -26.00 -40.57 -0.25
C ASP A 460 -25.60 -41.37 1.00
N ALA A 461 -24.45 -41.05 1.61
CA ALA A 461 -23.93 -41.77 2.76
C ALA A 461 -24.68 -41.49 4.07
N PHE A 462 -25.06 -40.23 4.31
CA PHE A 462 -25.66 -39.80 5.59
C PHE A 462 -27.15 -39.50 5.52
N GLY A 463 -27.73 -39.45 4.31
CA GLY A 463 -29.13 -39.08 4.08
C GLY A 463 -29.39 -37.58 4.30
N GLY A 464 -30.25 -36.99 3.47
CA GLY A 464 -30.56 -35.56 3.49
C GLY A 464 -29.58 -34.71 2.66
N ALA A 465 -29.69 -33.38 2.77
CA ALA A 465 -28.90 -32.44 1.99
C ALA A 465 -28.09 -31.48 2.88
N GLY A 466 -27.01 -30.91 2.34
CA GLY A 466 -26.26 -29.81 2.97
C GLY A 466 -25.04 -30.22 3.79
N TRP A 467 -24.67 -31.50 3.81
CA TRP A 467 -23.53 -32.03 4.59
C TRP A 467 -22.18 -31.38 4.23
N VAL A 468 -21.99 -30.98 2.98
CA VAL A 468 -20.75 -30.37 2.49
C VAL A 468 -20.44 -29.01 3.17
N TYR A 469 -21.46 -28.31 3.68
CA TYR A 469 -21.28 -27.01 4.35
C TYR A 469 -20.73 -27.13 5.78
N PHE A 470 -20.80 -28.31 6.40
CA PHE A 470 -20.05 -28.58 7.64
C PHE A 470 -18.53 -28.65 7.37
N ILE A 471 -18.13 -29.18 6.21
CA ILE A 471 -16.72 -29.22 5.80
C ILE A 471 -16.19 -27.80 5.60
N PHE A 472 -16.95 -26.94 4.91
CA PHE A 472 -16.55 -25.54 4.72
C PHE A 472 -16.47 -24.76 6.05
N ALA A 473 -17.36 -25.02 7.02
CA ALA A 473 -17.24 -24.46 8.35
C ALA A 473 -15.96 -24.93 9.08
N GLY A 474 -15.61 -26.22 8.95
CA GLY A 474 -14.36 -26.77 9.48
C GLY A 474 -13.11 -26.17 8.82
N PHE A 475 -13.12 -26.00 7.50
CA PHE A 475 -12.05 -25.32 6.78
C PHE A 475 -11.93 -23.85 7.17
N ALA A 476 -13.04 -23.14 7.36
CA ALA A 476 -13.01 -21.76 7.85
C ALA A 476 -12.32 -21.67 9.22
N LEU A 477 -12.60 -22.59 10.15
CA LEU A 477 -11.90 -22.63 11.44
C LEU A 477 -10.39 -22.89 11.27
N LEU A 478 -10.01 -23.86 10.45
CA LEU A 478 -8.60 -24.17 10.17
C LEU A 478 -7.87 -22.96 9.59
N TRP A 479 -8.47 -22.29 8.60
CA TRP A 479 -7.89 -21.13 7.97
C TRP A 479 -7.87 -19.90 8.89
N ALA A 480 -8.84 -19.73 9.77
CA ALA A 480 -8.81 -18.69 10.80
C ALA A 480 -7.61 -18.89 11.74
N ILE A 481 -7.36 -20.13 12.18
CA ILE A 481 -6.19 -20.47 13.00
C ILE A 481 -4.90 -20.18 12.22
N PHE A 482 -4.80 -20.64 10.96
CA PHE A 482 -3.63 -20.39 10.11
C PHE A 482 -3.34 -18.89 9.95
N ILE A 483 -4.35 -18.08 9.60
CA ILE A 483 -4.17 -16.63 9.41
C ILE A 483 -3.82 -15.94 10.74
N SER A 484 -4.42 -16.37 11.85
CA SER A 484 -4.10 -15.81 13.16
C SER A 484 -2.63 -16.02 13.53
N ALA A 485 -2.06 -17.19 13.19
CA ALA A 485 -0.72 -17.60 13.55
C ALA A 485 0.38 -17.20 12.55
N ARG A 486 0.08 -17.16 11.24
CA ARG A 486 1.08 -16.97 10.18
C ARG A 486 1.06 -15.60 9.51
N VAL A 487 0.07 -14.75 9.80
CA VAL A 487 0.04 -13.36 9.32
C VAL A 487 0.41 -12.43 10.49
N PRO A 488 1.63 -11.89 10.55
CA PRO A 488 2.04 -11.01 11.64
C PRO A 488 1.41 -9.60 11.53
N GLU A 489 1.14 -8.98 12.68
CA GLU A 489 0.87 -7.55 12.79
C GLU A 489 1.88 -6.94 13.77
N THR A 490 2.99 -6.43 13.25
CA THR A 490 3.99 -5.74 14.07
C THR A 490 3.69 -4.24 14.08
N LYS A 491 3.86 -3.58 15.23
CA LYS A 491 3.58 -2.14 15.40
C LYS A 491 4.89 -1.37 15.41
N VAL A 492 4.88 -0.17 14.85
CA VAL A 492 6.05 0.73 14.82
C VAL A 492 5.67 2.06 15.45
N LEU A 493 6.44 2.48 16.43
CA LEU A 493 6.30 3.76 17.11
C LEU A 493 7.61 4.55 17.00
N ASP A 494 7.54 5.63 16.22
CA ASP A 494 8.62 6.61 16.08
C ASP A 494 8.41 7.76 17.08
N GLY A 495 9.22 7.76 18.14
CA GLY A 495 9.19 8.71 19.25
C GLY A 495 9.84 10.04 18.93
N GLY A 496 9.28 10.79 17.97
CA GLY A 496 9.84 12.08 17.56
C GLY A 496 9.61 13.21 18.59
N THR A 497 10.61 14.08 18.73
CA THR A 497 10.62 15.21 19.69
C THR A 497 9.48 16.22 19.51
N GLY A 498 9.11 16.48 18.26
CA GLY A 498 8.00 17.38 17.93
C GLY A 498 6.71 16.62 17.64
N PHE A 499 6.82 15.48 16.94
CA PHE A 499 5.68 14.67 16.52
C PHE A 499 5.96 13.19 16.76
N LEU A 500 5.02 12.53 17.41
CA LEU A 500 4.99 11.07 17.52
C LEU A 500 4.32 10.52 16.26
N LYS A 501 4.89 9.45 15.71
CA LYS A 501 4.34 8.76 14.53
C LYS A 501 4.16 7.28 14.86
N VAL A 502 2.99 6.74 14.56
CA VAL A 502 2.66 5.34 14.85
C VAL A 502 1.94 4.70 13.67
N GLY A 503 2.15 3.41 13.46
CA GLY A 503 1.47 2.63 12.43
C GLY A 503 1.89 1.16 12.46
N TYR A 504 1.49 0.42 11.44
CA TYR A 504 1.79 -0.99 11.30
C TYR A 504 3.04 -1.22 10.45
N ALA A 505 3.70 -2.36 10.67
CA ALA A 505 4.75 -2.84 9.79
C ALA A 505 4.24 -3.01 8.35
N ALA A 506 5.15 -2.89 7.38
CA ALA A 506 4.87 -2.83 5.94
C ALA A 506 4.07 -1.60 5.43
N GLN A 507 3.69 -0.65 6.30
CA GLN A 507 3.10 0.61 5.85
C GLN A 507 4.18 1.61 5.39
N ASN A 508 3.90 2.31 4.29
CA ASN A 508 4.79 3.35 3.78
C ASN A 508 4.69 4.68 4.53
N PHE A 509 3.59 4.91 5.23
CA PHE A 509 3.30 6.13 5.98
C PHE A 509 2.77 5.76 7.37
N PRO A 510 3.05 6.58 8.39
CA PRO A 510 2.44 6.37 9.69
C PRO A 510 0.93 6.58 9.57
N GLU A 511 0.17 5.72 10.24
CA GLU A 511 -1.29 5.81 10.28
C GLU A 511 -1.73 7.04 11.07
N PHE A 512 -1.03 7.33 12.17
CA PHE A 512 -1.26 8.52 12.98
C PHE A 512 0.03 9.30 13.18
N GLN A 513 -0.10 10.62 13.07
CA GLN A 513 0.94 11.58 13.42
C GLN A 513 0.29 12.74 14.18
N TYR A 514 0.84 13.05 15.36
CA TYR A 514 0.34 14.15 16.18
C TYR A 514 1.46 14.75 17.04
N PRO A 515 1.29 15.98 17.55
CA PRO A 515 2.32 16.64 18.34
C PRO A 515 2.63 15.88 19.63
N SER A 516 3.90 15.79 19.99
CA SER A 516 4.37 15.14 21.23
C SER A 516 4.18 16.08 22.43
N ILE A 517 2.92 16.37 22.79
CA ILE A 517 2.56 17.32 23.85
C ILE A 517 1.51 16.77 24.80
N VAL A 518 1.57 17.25 26.04
CA VAL A 518 0.56 17.01 27.09
C VAL A 518 0.08 18.36 27.62
N GLY A 519 -1.23 18.56 27.66
CA GLY A 519 -1.88 19.78 28.13
C GLY A 519 -2.66 19.54 29.41
N ARG A 520 -2.53 20.44 30.38
CA ARG A 520 -3.32 20.47 31.62
C ARG A 520 -4.10 21.79 31.71
N PRO A 521 -5.38 21.79 32.12
CA PRO A 521 -6.18 23.01 32.23
C PRO A 521 -5.54 24.09 33.12
N ILE A 522 -5.52 25.35 32.66
CA ILE A 522 -5.01 26.50 33.42
C ILE A 522 -6.03 26.94 34.51
N LEU A 523 -7.32 26.76 34.23
CA LEU A 523 -8.44 27.09 35.11
C LEU A 523 -9.22 25.82 35.47
N ARG A 524 -9.77 25.75 36.69
CA ARG A 524 -10.61 24.62 37.14
C ARG A 524 -11.91 24.57 36.32
N THR A 525 -12.00 23.53 35.49
CA THR A 525 -13.10 22.75 34.87
C THR A 525 -14.54 23.29 34.71
N GLU A 526 -14.93 24.50 35.13
CA GLU A 526 -16.35 24.93 35.11
C GLU A 526 -16.76 25.88 33.99
N GLU A 527 -15.86 26.45 33.20
CA GLU A 527 -16.24 27.25 32.02
C GLU A 527 -16.35 26.38 30.77
N LYS A 528 -17.60 26.09 30.35
CA LYS A 528 -17.91 25.61 29.00
C LYS A 528 -17.56 26.70 27.98
N GLY A 529 -16.28 26.75 27.57
CA GLY A 529 -15.85 27.52 26.41
C GLY A 529 -16.61 27.06 25.17
N GLY A 530 -17.02 28.00 24.32
CA GLY A 530 -17.97 27.82 23.20
C GLY A 530 -17.51 26.96 22.00
N SER A 531 -16.74 25.89 22.23
CA SER A 531 -16.46 24.85 21.24
C SER A 531 -16.98 23.50 21.74
N ASP A 532 -17.42 22.62 20.84
CA ASP A 532 -17.97 21.28 21.10
C ASP A 532 -17.01 20.30 21.82
N MET A 533 -15.89 20.78 22.37
CA MET A 533 -14.81 19.94 22.90
C MET A 533 -14.79 19.96 24.44
N VAL A 534 -15.01 18.81 25.04
CA VAL A 534 -14.96 18.61 26.50
C VAL A 534 -13.50 18.63 26.96
N ILE A 535 -13.15 19.58 27.83
CA ILE A 535 -11.80 19.70 28.41
C ILE A 535 -11.62 18.61 29.48
N LYS A 536 -10.69 17.67 29.23
CA LYS A 536 -10.26 16.65 30.20
C LYS A 536 -9.17 17.21 31.12
N ASP A 537 -8.96 16.56 32.27
CA ASP A 537 -7.87 16.91 33.20
C ASP A 537 -6.47 16.77 32.57
N ILE A 538 -6.33 15.80 31.65
CA ILE A 538 -5.15 15.58 30.83
C ILE A 538 -5.61 15.46 29.39
N MET A 539 -5.05 16.30 28.52
CA MET A 539 -5.22 16.19 27.07
C MET A 539 -3.87 15.92 26.42
N CYS A 540 -3.85 15.10 25.37
CA CYS A 540 -2.63 14.70 24.69
C CYS A 540 -2.75 14.92 23.17
N GLY A 541 -1.62 15.14 22.51
CA GLY A 541 -1.55 15.18 21.05
C GLY A 541 -2.46 16.24 20.42
N ASP A 542 -3.31 15.81 19.50
CA ASP A 542 -4.20 16.69 18.72
C ASP A 542 -5.25 17.39 19.61
N GLU A 543 -5.74 16.72 20.67
CA GLU A 543 -6.71 17.31 21.61
C GLU A 543 -6.07 18.47 22.37
N ALA A 544 -4.83 18.26 22.84
CA ALA A 544 -4.05 19.32 23.49
C ALA A 544 -3.65 20.44 22.53
N ALA A 545 -3.39 20.12 21.26
CA ALA A 545 -3.07 21.12 20.24
C ALA A 545 -4.28 22.02 19.92
N ALA A 546 -5.48 21.43 19.82
CA ALA A 546 -6.72 22.15 19.53
C ALA A 546 -7.15 23.07 20.69
N ALA A 547 -6.98 22.62 21.94
CA ALA A 547 -7.31 23.40 23.13
C ALA A 547 -6.12 24.17 23.73
N ARG A 548 -5.03 24.35 22.99
CA ARG A 548 -3.75 24.90 23.49
C ARG A 548 -3.88 26.24 24.21
N THR A 549 -4.83 27.09 23.83
CA THR A 549 -5.08 28.40 24.47
C THR A 549 -5.57 28.28 25.91
N MET A 550 -6.22 27.17 26.26
CA MET A 550 -6.82 26.91 27.58
C MET A 550 -5.93 26.00 28.45
N LEU A 551 -4.80 25.55 27.92
CA LEU A 551 -3.94 24.54 28.55
C LEU A 551 -2.54 25.06 28.83
N GLN A 552 -2.01 24.65 29.97
CA GLN A 552 -0.59 24.64 30.22
C GLN A 552 0.01 23.42 29.50
N VAL A 553 0.74 23.67 28.41
CA VAL A 553 1.34 22.61 27.60
C VAL A 553 2.76 22.30 28.06
N SER A 554 3.04 21.01 28.27
CA SER A 554 4.37 20.45 28.48
C SER A 554 4.80 19.55 27.33
N TYR A 555 6.11 19.47 27.12
CA TYR A 555 6.75 18.52 26.21
C TYR A 555 7.44 17.44 27.06
N PRO A 556 7.14 16.14 26.84
CA PRO A 556 7.76 15.05 27.61
C PRO A 556 9.23 14.82 27.25
N MET A 557 9.60 15.19 26.02
CA MET A 557 10.93 15.04 25.44
C MET A 557 11.61 16.39 25.24
N GLU A 558 12.89 16.45 25.61
CA GLU A 558 13.76 17.59 25.40
C GLU A 558 14.98 17.12 24.60
N ASN A 559 15.20 17.75 23.44
CA ASN A 559 16.32 17.47 22.53
C ASN A 559 16.53 15.96 22.21
N GLY A 560 15.44 15.22 22.04
CA GLY A 560 15.46 13.79 21.70
C GLY A 560 15.21 12.88 22.90
N ILE A 561 15.46 13.36 24.11
CA ILE A 561 15.55 12.54 25.31
C ILE A 561 14.30 12.74 26.17
N VAL A 562 13.67 11.63 26.59
CA VAL A 562 12.57 11.68 27.54
C VAL A 562 13.07 12.20 28.89
N LYS A 563 12.46 13.27 29.38
CA LYS A 563 12.75 13.88 30.70
C LYS A 563 11.59 13.70 31.67
N LYS A 564 10.35 13.76 31.18
CA LYS A 564 9.13 13.61 31.97
C LYS A 564 8.42 12.31 31.60
N TRP A 565 8.67 11.26 32.38
CA TRP A 565 8.16 9.92 32.12
C TRP A 565 6.65 9.79 32.32
N ASP A 566 6.06 10.53 33.25
CA ASP A 566 4.61 10.54 33.46
C ASP A 566 3.89 11.13 32.24
N ASP A 567 4.37 12.26 31.73
CA ASP A 567 3.84 12.88 30.51
C ASP A 567 4.03 11.96 29.29
N MET A 568 5.16 11.23 29.20
CA MET A 568 5.39 10.29 28.11
C MET A 568 4.42 9.09 28.17
N GLN A 569 4.14 8.58 29.37
CA GLN A 569 3.17 7.50 29.57
C GLN A 569 1.75 7.92 29.20
N HIS A 570 1.33 9.14 29.55
CA HIS A 570 0.04 9.68 29.08
C HIS A 570 -0.03 9.77 27.55
N LEU A 571 1.08 10.17 26.91
CA LEU A 571 1.15 10.21 25.45
C LEU A 571 1.09 8.80 24.84
N TRP A 572 1.68 7.79 25.46
CA TRP A 572 1.58 6.39 25.04
C TRP A 572 0.19 5.78 25.28
N ASP A 573 -0.46 6.11 26.41
CA ASP A 573 -1.86 5.73 26.65
C ASP A 573 -2.78 6.30 25.55
N TYR A 574 -2.59 7.58 25.23
CA TYR A 574 -3.26 8.24 24.11
C TYR A 574 -2.97 7.54 22.77
N THR A 575 -1.72 7.11 22.56
CA THR A 575 -1.30 6.38 21.36
C THR A 575 -2.04 5.06 21.22
N PHE A 576 -1.99 4.20 22.23
CA PHE A 576 -2.45 2.82 22.14
C PHE A 576 -3.97 2.71 22.31
N PHE A 577 -4.55 3.42 23.28
CA PHE A 577 -5.96 3.24 23.63
C PHE A 577 -6.89 4.22 22.90
N GLU A 578 -6.49 5.48 22.71
CA GLU A 578 -7.37 6.47 22.06
C GLU A 578 -7.18 6.52 20.53
N LYS A 579 -5.94 6.60 20.04
CA LYS A 579 -5.63 6.69 18.60
C LYS A 579 -5.70 5.34 17.89
N MET A 580 -4.83 4.41 18.27
CA MET A 580 -4.74 3.08 17.63
C MET A 580 -5.91 2.16 18.04
N LYS A 581 -6.52 2.39 19.21
CA LYS A 581 -7.60 1.57 19.79
C LYS A 581 -7.24 0.08 19.85
N ILE A 582 -6.03 -0.21 20.32
CA ILE A 582 -5.49 -1.55 20.42
C ILE A 582 -5.29 -1.98 21.87
N ASP A 583 -5.42 -3.28 22.11
CA ASP A 583 -4.91 -3.94 23.31
C ASP A 583 -3.44 -4.33 23.08
N PRO A 584 -2.46 -3.77 23.81
CA PRO A 584 -1.03 -4.04 23.61
C PRO A 584 -0.59 -5.45 24.04
N ARG A 585 -1.39 -6.15 24.87
CA ARG A 585 -1.01 -7.43 25.50
C ARG A 585 -0.60 -8.50 24.49
N GLY A 586 0.57 -9.10 24.70
CA GLY A 586 1.09 -10.21 23.89
C GLY A 586 1.49 -9.84 22.46
N ARG A 587 1.46 -8.55 22.08
CA ARG A 587 1.84 -8.08 20.73
C ARG A 587 3.32 -7.72 20.65
N LYS A 588 3.82 -7.48 19.43
CA LYS A 588 5.19 -7.00 19.18
C LYS A 588 5.20 -5.51 18.81
N ILE A 589 6.16 -4.76 19.36
CA ILE A 589 6.34 -3.33 19.08
C ILE A 589 7.81 -2.98 18.80
N LEU A 590 8.04 -2.28 17.70
CA LEU A 590 9.30 -1.62 17.38
C LEU A 590 9.23 -0.15 17.83
N LEU A 591 10.20 0.26 18.64
CA LEU A 591 10.35 1.61 19.15
C LEU A 591 11.58 2.25 18.53
N THR A 592 11.54 3.57 18.30
CA THR A 592 12.71 4.33 17.86
C THR A 592 13.32 5.10 19.03
N GLU A 593 14.63 5.28 18.99
CA GLU A 593 15.36 6.13 19.93
C GLU A 593 16.38 7.01 19.22
N PRO A 594 16.72 8.19 19.79
CA PRO A 594 17.78 9.01 19.23
C PRO A 594 19.16 8.35 19.40
N PRO A 595 20.14 8.73 18.58
CA PRO A 595 21.54 8.40 18.83
C PRO A 595 21.98 8.89 20.22
N LEU A 596 22.89 8.16 20.86
CA LEU A 596 23.43 8.49 22.19
C LEU A 596 22.36 8.58 23.31
N ASN A 597 21.23 7.89 23.17
CA ASN A 597 20.22 7.77 24.22
C ASN A 597 20.84 7.11 25.49
N PRO A 598 20.68 7.70 26.69
CA PRO A 598 21.16 7.08 27.92
C PRO A 598 20.56 5.69 28.13
N LEU A 599 21.38 4.73 28.55
CA LEU A 599 20.93 3.34 28.76
C LEU A 599 19.76 3.27 29.76
N LYS A 600 19.81 4.06 30.83
CA LYS A 600 18.72 4.16 31.82
C LYS A 600 17.37 4.54 31.19
N ASN A 601 17.39 5.39 30.16
CA ASN A 601 16.17 5.76 29.46
C ASN A 601 15.66 4.62 28.58
N ARG A 602 16.57 3.87 27.93
CA ARG A 602 16.19 2.67 27.18
C ARG A 602 15.62 1.59 28.12
N GLU A 603 16.23 1.39 29.28
CA GLU A 603 15.74 0.49 30.33
C GLU A 603 14.32 0.85 30.74
N GLN A 604 14.10 2.11 31.13
CA GLN A 604 12.79 2.58 31.57
C GLN A 604 11.74 2.52 30.44
N MET A 605 12.14 2.74 29.19
CA MET A 605 11.25 2.56 28.03
C MET A 605 10.83 1.10 27.87
N CYS A 606 11.76 0.14 27.96
CA CYS A 606 11.45 -1.28 27.86
C CYS A 606 10.63 -1.78 29.07
N GLU A 607 10.97 -1.33 30.29
CA GLU A 607 10.24 -1.63 31.52
C GLU A 607 8.76 -1.25 31.39
N VAL A 608 8.47 -0.01 30.97
CA VAL A 608 7.08 0.42 30.74
C VAL A 608 6.37 -0.44 29.69
N MET A 609 7.06 -0.83 28.62
CA MET A 609 6.46 -1.62 27.54
C MET A 609 6.16 -3.07 27.95
N PHE A 610 7.01 -3.68 28.77
CA PHE A 610 6.80 -5.05 29.26
C PHE A 610 5.90 -5.12 30.49
N GLU A 611 6.02 -4.19 31.42
CA GLU A 611 5.36 -4.27 32.74
C GLU A 611 4.01 -3.56 32.75
N ARG A 612 3.91 -2.36 32.16
CA ARG A 612 2.64 -1.61 32.12
C ARG A 612 1.75 -2.02 30.95
N TYR A 613 2.33 -2.15 29.75
CA TYR A 613 1.57 -2.47 28.53
C TYR A 613 1.58 -3.97 28.16
N GLU A 614 2.43 -4.77 28.82
CA GLU A 614 2.50 -6.22 28.64
C GLU A 614 2.70 -6.68 27.19
N PHE A 615 3.51 -5.95 26.41
CA PHE A 615 3.90 -6.39 25.08
C PHE A 615 4.62 -7.75 25.15
N GLY A 616 4.32 -8.64 24.21
CA GLY A 616 4.97 -9.96 24.10
C GLY A 616 6.39 -9.88 23.53
N GLY A 617 6.70 -8.84 22.76
CA GLY A 617 8.06 -8.59 22.29
C GLY A 617 8.35 -7.13 21.97
N VAL A 618 9.55 -6.68 22.31
CA VAL A 618 9.99 -5.29 22.11
C VAL A 618 11.31 -5.28 21.33
N TYR A 619 11.44 -4.35 20.40
CA TYR A 619 12.71 -4.02 19.76
C TYR A 619 12.91 -2.51 19.75
N VAL A 620 14.11 -2.06 20.08
CA VAL A 620 14.47 -0.64 20.07
C VAL A 620 15.52 -0.41 18.98
N ALA A 621 15.23 0.53 18.09
CA ALA A 621 16.06 0.84 16.93
C ALA A 621 16.50 2.31 16.93
N ILE A 622 17.73 2.56 16.50
CA ILE A 622 18.26 3.91 16.37
C ILE A 622 17.65 4.59 15.12
N GLN A 623 17.13 5.80 15.29
CA GLN A 623 16.42 6.55 14.25
C GLN A 623 17.23 6.68 12.93
N ALA A 624 18.52 7.00 13.03
CA ALA A 624 19.40 7.16 11.87
C ALA A 624 19.60 5.85 11.07
N VAL A 625 19.74 4.71 11.75
CA VAL A 625 19.90 3.41 11.06
C VAL A 625 18.66 3.09 10.24
N LEU A 626 17.48 3.35 10.81
CA LEU A 626 16.21 3.20 10.09
C LEU A 626 16.12 4.11 8.87
N ALA A 627 16.61 5.35 8.97
CA ALA A 627 16.63 6.26 7.82
C ALA A 627 17.47 5.71 6.65
N LEU A 628 18.64 5.10 6.91
CA LEU A 628 19.43 4.45 5.86
C LEU A 628 18.75 3.20 5.28
N TYR A 629 18.14 2.38 6.14
CA TYR A 629 17.40 1.21 5.70
C TYR A 629 16.23 1.55 4.79
N ALA A 630 15.56 2.69 5.02
CA ALA A 630 14.52 3.18 4.13
C ALA A 630 15.03 3.52 2.71
N GLN A 631 16.32 3.83 2.56
CA GLN A 631 16.97 4.05 1.25
C GLN A 631 17.62 2.77 0.68
N GLY A 632 17.62 1.67 1.44
CA GLY A 632 18.34 0.45 1.07
C GLY A 632 19.86 0.59 1.14
N LEU A 633 20.36 1.52 1.96
CA LEU A 633 21.79 1.73 2.19
C LEU A 633 22.23 1.07 3.49
N SER A 634 23.42 0.46 3.49
CA SER A 634 24.08 -0.08 4.69
C SER A 634 25.19 0.84 5.22
N SER A 635 25.72 1.73 4.38
CA SER A 635 26.79 2.67 4.73
C SER A 635 26.45 4.07 4.26
N GLY A 636 26.74 5.08 5.09
CA GLY A 636 26.48 6.49 4.79
C GLY A 636 26.48 7.33 6.06
N VAL A 637 26.25 8.63 5.91
CA VAL A 637 26.04 9.55 7.04
C VAL A 637 24.62 10.04 7.00
N VAL A 638 23.90 9.89 8.12
CA VAL A 638 22.57 10.47 8.26
C VAL A 638 22.68 11.81 8.94
N VAL A 639 22.12 12.83 8.29
CA VAL A 639 21.87 14.14 8.90
C VAL A 639 20.40 14.18 9.25
N ASP A 640 20.08 13.83 10.50
CA ASP A 640 18.71 13.78 10.99
C ASP A 640 18.37 15.07 11.76
N SER A 641 17.62 15.97 11.13
CA SER A 641 17.22 17.25 11.72
C SER A 641 15.73 17.27 12.06
N GLY A 642 15.45 17.05 13.34
CA GLY A 642 14.10 16.96 13.89
C GLY A 642 13.52 18.32 14.32
N ASP A 643 12.62 18.29 15.31
CA ASP A 643 12.08 19.52 15.92
C ASP A 643 13.02 20.06 17.02
N GLY A 644 13.50 19.22 17.92
CA GLY A 644 14.32 19.67 19.06
C GLY A 644 15.82 19.38 18.96
N VAL A 645 16.30 18.61 17.98
CA VAL A 645 17.71 18.21 17.90
C VAL A 645 18.08 17.83 16.47
N THR A 646 19.35 18.07 16.10
CA THR A 646 19.96 17.61 14.86
C THR A 646 21.12 16.66 15.18
N HIS A 647 21.11 15.47 14.56
CA HIS A 647 22.17 14.47 14.71
C HIS A 647 22.89 14.23 13.39
N ILE A 648 24.20 14.00 13.48
CA ILE A 648 25.03 13.55 12.38
C ILE A 648 25.59 12.19 12.77
N VAL A 649 25.11 11.16 12.09
CA VAL A 649 25.32 9.77 12.47
C VAL A 649 25.98 9.03 11.30
N PRO A 650 27.30 8.82 11.37
CA PRO A 650 28.00 7.96 10.42
C PRO A 650 27.70 6.49 10.71
N VAL A 651 27.30 5.77 9.68
CA VAL A 651 27.01 4.33 9.70
C VAL A 651 27.84 3.66 8.62
N TYR A 652 28.46 2.54 8.97
CA TYR A 652 29.26 1.75 8.06
C TYR A 652 28.89 0.28 8.22
N GLU A 653 28.50 -0.37 7.12
CA GLU A 653 28.07 -1.77 7.08
C GLU A 653 26.99 -2.11 8.13
N SER A 654 26.01 -1.22 8.28
CA SER A 654 24.91 -1.30 9.25
C SER A 654 25.31 -1.11 10.72
N VAL A 655 26.57 -0.74 11.00
CA VAL A 655 27.06 -0.43 12.35
C VAL A 655 27.19 1.09 12.50
N VAL A 656 26.60 1.63 13.57
CA VAL A 656 26.75 3.05 13.91
C VAL A 656 28.14 3.30 14.49
N LEU A 657 28.84 4.30 13.97
CA LEU A 657 30.13 4.72 14.52
C LEU A 657 29.90 5.75 15.65
N ASN A 658 29.54 5.26 16.83
CA ASN A 658 29.11 6.12 17.95
C ASN A 658 30.16 7.15 18.41
N HIS A 659 31.45 6.82 18.35
CA HIS A 659 32.55 7.75 18.68
C HIS A 659 32.64 8.96 17.73
N LEU A 660 32.13 8.82 16.50
CA LEU A 660 32.05 9.89 15.51
C LEU A 660 30.68 10.58 15.50
N THR A 661 29.68 10.03 16.18
CA THR A 661 28.35 10.65 16.21
C THR A 661 28.43 12.02 16.86
N ARG A 662 27.72 12.97 16.26
CA ARG A 662 27.69 14.35 16.72
C ARG A 662 26.26 14.83 16.87
N ARG A 663 26.04 15.66 17.89
CA ARG A 663 24.74 16.20 18.28
C ARG A 663 24.81 17.72 18.32
N LEU A 664 23.88 18.36 17.61
CA LEU A 664 23.67 19.79 17.55
C LEU A 664 22.31 20.08 18.19
N ASP A 665 22.30 20.85 19.26
CA ASP A 665 21.06 21.26 19.97
C ASP A 665 20.39 22.46 19.29
N VAL A 666 20.38 22.45 17.95
CA VAL A 666 19.69 23.41 17.09
C VAL A 666 18.91 22.64 16.04
N ALA A 667 17.60 22.86 15.99
CA ALA A 667 16.71 22.22 15.03
C ALA A 667 15.46 23.07 14.73
N GLY A 668 14.36 22.44 14.32
CA GLY A 668 13.16 23.13 13.84
C GLY A 668 12.50 24.07 14.86
N ARG A 669 12.60 23.77 16.15
CA ARG A 669 12.06 24.57 17.25
C ARG A 669 12.84 25.86 17.43
N ASP A 670 14.17 25.80 17.32
CA ASP A 670 15.06 26.96 17.43
C ASP A 670 14.90 27.88 16.23
N VAL A 671 14.74 27.31 15.02
CA VAL A 671 14.37 28.07 13.82
C VAL A 671 13.02 28.79 14.04
N THR A 672 12.06 28.13 14.69
CA THR A 672 10.77 28.74 15.01
C THR A 672 10.93 29.90 16.01
N ARG A 673 11.76 29.75 17.04
CA ARG A 673 12.08 30.83 18.01
C ARG A 673 12.79 32.00 17.34
N ASN A 674 13.75 31.72 16.46
CA ASN A 674 14.45 32.75 15.69
C ASN A 674 13.47 33.51 14.80
N LEU A 675 12.55 32.82 14.11
CA LEU A 675 11.50 33.46 13.31
C LEU A 675 10.59 34.35 14.16
N ILE A 676 10.22 33.94 15.37
CA ILE A 676 9.46 34.79 16.30
C ILE A 676 10.23 36.08 16.60
N ALA A 677 11.53 35.99 16.91
CA ALA A 677 12.36 37.16 17.19
C ALA A 677 12.48 38.10 15.98
N LEU A 678 12.62 37.55 14.77
CA LEU A 678 12.68 38.33 13.53
C LEU A 678 11.35 39.02 13.22
N LEU A 679 10.22 38.31 13.35
CA LEU A 679 8.89 38.88 13.15
C LEU A 679 8.57 39.97 14.18
N LEU A 680 9.04 39.81 15.42
CA LEU A 680 8.91 40.81 16.47
C LEU A 680 9.64 42.11 16.11
N ARG A 681 10.86 42.01 15.56
CA ARG A 681 11.63 43.18 15.08
C ARG A 681 10.91 43.93 13.95
N ARG A 682 10.12 43.23 13.14
CA ARG A 682 9.26 43.82 12.10
C ARG A 682 7.96 44.43 12.64
N GLY A 683 7.65 44.22 13.91
CA GLY A 683 6.45 44.75 14.57
C GLY A 683 5.29 43.74 14.73
N TYR A 684 5.49 42.47 14.37
CA TYR A 684 4.49 41.42 14.62
C TYR A 684 4.74 40.76 15.98
N ALA A 685 3.97 41.16 16.99
CA ALA A 685 4.07 40.59 18.34
C ALA A 685 3.33 39.24 18.45
N LEU A 686 4.05 38.14 18.24
CA LEU A 686 3.56 36.75 18.30
C LEU A 686 4.17 36.01 19.50
N ASN A 687 3.82 36.44 20.71
CA ASN A 687 4.51 36.03 21.95
C ASN A 687 3.76 34.94 22.74
N ARG A 688 2.53 34.58 22.36
CA ARG A 688 1.73 33.59 23.10
C ARG A 688 2.14 32.17 22.74
N THR A 689 1.89 31.22 23.63
CA THR A 689 2.12 29.79 23.39
C THR A 689 1.33 29.24 22.20
N ALA A 690 0.16 29.81 21.91
CA ALA A 690 -0.64 29.51 20.73
C ALA A 690 -0.01 30.06 19.43
N ASP A 691 0.60 31.24 19.50
CA ASP A 691 1.24 31.89 18.35
C ASP A 691 2.46 31.09 17.86
N PHE A 692 3.14 30.36 18.76
CA PHE A 692 4.27 29.50 18.41
C PHE A 692 3.92 28.50 17.29
N GLU A 693 2.71 27.92 17.34
CA GLU A 693 2.24 26.95 16.35
C GLU A 693 1.92 27.62 15.01
N THR A 694 1.32 28.82 15.05
CA THR A 694 1.12 29.63 13.85
C THR A 694 2.45 29.99 13.20
N VAL A 695 3.47 30.37 13.98
CA VAL A 695 4.80 30.69 13.46
C VAL A 695 5.51 29.43 12.92
N ARG A 696 5.32 28.27 13.54
CA ARG A 696 5.77 26.98 12.97
C ARG A 696 5.17 26.71 11.60
N GLN A 697 3.88 27.01 11.40
CA GLN A 697 3.22 26.87 10.11
C GLN A 697 3.72 27.89 9.08
N ILE A 698 3.98 29.14 9.49
CA ILE A 698 4.60 30.16 8.62
C ILE A 698 5.99 29.67 8.17
N LYS A 699 6.79 29.17 9.10
CA LYS A 699 8.11 28.58 8.84
C LYS A 699 8.04 27.47 7.79
N GLU A 700 7.13 26.50 7.96
CA GLU A 700 7.03 25.36 7.05
C GLU A 700 6.49 25.73 5.66
N LYS A 701 5.68 26.79 5.54
CA LYS A 701 5.13 27.21 4.24
C LYS A 701 6.02 28.19 3.48
N LEU A 702 6.71 29.10 4.17
CA LEU A 702 7.37 30.25 3.52
C LEU A 702 8.90 30.21 3.57
N CYS A 703 9.49 29.60 4.60
CA CYS A 703 10.94 29.65 4.79
C CYS A 703 11.69 28.71 3.83
N TYR A 704 12.91 29.10 3.48
CA TYR A 704 13.81 28.33 2.63
C TYR A 704 15.26 28.61 3.04
N VAL A 705 16.18 27.72 2.68
CA VAL A 705 17.62 27.91 2.93
C VAL A 705 18.22 28.60 1.71
N SER A 706 18.85 29.75 1.95
CA SER A 706 19.52 30.51 0.90
C SER A 706 20.77 29.78 0.39
N TYR A 707 20.96 29.73 -0.93
CA TYR A 707 22.19 29.23 -1.55
C TYR A 707 23.35 30.25 -1.42
N ASP A 708 23.02 31.53 -1.51
CA ASP A 708 23.96 32.65 -1.36
C ASP A 708 23.32 33.75 -0.53
N LEU A 709 23.68 33.76 0.76
CA LEU A 709 23.08 34.63 1.75
C LEU A 709 23.28 36.11 1.41
N GLU A 710 24.42 36.48 0.81
CA GLU A 710 24.71 37.87 0.50
C GLU A 710 23.87 38.38 -0.67
N LEU A 711 23.67 37.53 -1.69
CA LEU A 711 22.78 37.85 -2.80
C LEU A 711 21.33 38.00 -2.34
N ASP A 712 20.82 37.07 -1.53
CA ASP A 712 19.43 37.12 -1.05
C ASP A 712 19.20 38.32 -0.12
N LYS A 713 20.19 38.71 0.69
CA LYS A 713 20.13 39.95 1.49
C LYS A 713 20.00 41.19 0.59
N ARG A 714 20.88 41.34 -0.41
CA ARG A 714 20.81 42.46 -1.36
C ARG A 714 19.47 42.49 -2.10
N LEU A 715 19.01 41.34 -2.60
CA LEU A 715 17.70 41.24 -3.26
C LEU A 715 16.54 41.61 -2.34
N SER A 716 16.63 41.27 -1.05
CA SER A 716 15.60 41.62 -0.06
C SER A 716 15.56 43.11 0.29
N GLU A 717 16.71 43.78 0.22
CA GLU A 717 16.85 45.23 0.47
C GLU A 717 16.44 46.05 -0.78
N ASP A 718 16.89 45.63 -1.96
CA ASP A 718 16.70 46.35 -3.21
C ASP A 718 15.33 46.07 -3.87
N THR A 719 14.70 44.93 -3.58
CA THR A 719 13.48 44.49 -4.26
C THR A 719 12.43 43.90 -3.30
N THR A 720 11.18 43.81 -3.76
CA THR A 720 10.09 43.16 -3.01
C THR A 720 9.81 41.73 -3.48
N VAL A 721 10.64 41.17 -4.36
CA VAL A 721 10.43 39.86 -5.01
C VAL A 721 10.36 38.72 -3.98
N LEU A 722 11.10 38.84 -2.87
CA LEU A 722 11.14 37.82 -1.82
C LEU A 722 10.01 37.95 -0.79
N VAL A 723 9.18 39.00 -0.88
CA VAL A 723 8.10 39.25 0.10
C VAL A 723 6.87 38.43 -0.24
N GLU A 724 6.49 37.54 0.67
CA GLU A 724 5.28 36.73 0.59
C GLU A 724 4.26 37.14 1.65
N SER A 725 2.99 36.85 1.38
CA SER A 725 1.88 37.14 2.29
C SER A 725 1.33 35.88 2.95
N TYR A 726 0.95 35.97 4.23
CA TYR A 726 0.35 34.88 4.98
C TYR A 726 -0.86 35.37 5.78
N THR A 727 -1.96 34.64 5.72
CA THR A 727 -3.18 34.94 6.49
C THR A 727 -3.16 34.21 7.83
N LEU A 728 -3.17 34.97 8.92
CA LEU A 728 -3.27 34.48 10.29
C LEU A 728 -4.66 33.86 10.57
N PRO A 729 -4.81 33.05 11.63
CA PRO A 729 -6.09 32.42 11.98
C PRO A 729 -7.23 33.40 12.26
N ASP A 730 -6.90 34.65 12.63
CA ASP A 730 -7.86 35.73 12.87
C ASP A 730 -8.24 36.52 11.60
N GLY A 731 -7.71 36.12 10.44
CA GLY A 731 -7.95 36.76 9.15
C GLY A 731 -6.98 37.90 8.80
N ARG A 732 -6.09 38.31 9.71
CA ARG A 732 -5.09 39.37 9.41
C ARG A 732 -4.02 38.83 8.46
N VAL A 733 -3.60 39.65 7.50
CA VAL A 733 -2.53 39.28 6.54
C VAL A 733 -1.21 39.91 6.97
N ILE A 734 -0.19 39.08 7.18
CA ILE A 734 1.18 39.51 7.45
C ILE A 734 2.05 39.35 6.21
N ARG A 735 3.08 40.19 6.09
CA ARG A 735 4.08 40.13 5.02
C ARG A 735 5.42 39.69 5.58
N VAL A 736 5.99 38.63 5.02
CA VAL A 736 7.27 38.02 5.43
C VAL A 736 8.25 38.11 4.26
N GLY A 737 9.42 38.72 4.48
CA GLY A 737 10.46 38.98 3.48
C GLY A 737 11.76 38.25 3.82
N SER A 738 12.79 38.98 4.26
CA SER A 738 14.11 38.41 4.58
C SER A 738 14.07 37.33 5.67
N GLU A 739 13.08 37.38 6.56
CA GLU A 739 12.89 36.41 7.63
C GLU A 739 12.70 34.98 7.10
N ARG A 740 12.27 34.84 5.84
CA ARG A 740 12.10 33.55 5.17
C ARG A 740 13.40 32.76 5.07
N PHE A 741 14.53 33.42 4.81
CA PHE A 741 15.84 32.78 4.71
C PHE A 741 16.75 33.05 5.91
N GLU A 742 16.55 34.14 6.64
CA GLU A 742 17.30 34.42 7.87
C GLU A 742 16.92 33.52 9.03
N ALA A 743 15.66 33.09 9.13
CA ALA A 743 15.23 32.18 10.20
C ALA A 743 15.99 30.84 10.18
N PRO A 744 16.04 30.08 9.05
CA PRO A 744 16.77 28.81 9.00
C PRO A 744 18.30 28.97 8.95
N GLU A 745 18.85 30.18 8.78
CA GLU A 745 20.30 30.39 8.78
C GLU A 745 20.94 29.99 10.11
N CYS A 746 20.18 29.96 11.22
CA CYS A 746 20.69 29.43 12.49
C CYS A 746 21.15 27.95 12.44
N LEU A 747 20.73 27.17 11.44
CA LEU A 747 21.26 25.81 11.21
C LEU A 747 22.72 25.83 10.72
N PHE A 748 23.12 26.88 10.02
CA PHE A 748 24.49 27.10 9.52
C PHE A 748 25.29 28.03 10.42
N GLN A 749 24.60 28.90 11.16
CA GLN A 749 25.15 29.89 12.08
C GLN A 749 24.47 29.79 13.46
N PRO A 750 24.77 28.75 14.27
CA PRO A 750 24.10 28.51 15.55
C PRO A 750 24.21 29.65 16.57
N HIS A 751 25.21 30.52 16.44
CA HIS A 751 25.37 31.71 17.29
C HIS A 751 24.18 32.68 17.21
N LEU A 752 23.35 32.62 16.15
CA LEU A 752 22.12 33.40 16.03
C LEU A 752 21.04 33.00 17.06
N VAL A 753 21.16 31.82 17.65
CA VAL A 753 20.27 31.29 18.69
C VAL A 753 21.03 30.96 19.98
N ASP A 754 22.08 31.74 20.27
CA ASP A 754 22.92 31.62 21.47
C ASP A 754 23.58 30.24 21.63
N CYS A 755 23.91 29.59 20.51
CA CYS A 755 24.60 28.30 20.49
C CYS A 755 26.01 28.45 19.92
N ASP A 756 27.04 28.18 20.73
CA ASP A 756 28.46 28.30 20.35
C ASP A 756 29.00 27.06 19.59
N GLN A 757 28.11 26.22 19.03
CA GLN A 757 28.48 25.06 18.22
C GLN A 757 28.66 25.44 16.74
N PRO A 758 29.48 24.71 15.96
CA PRO A 758 29.57 24.92 14.52
C PRO A 758 28.25 24.56 13.81
N GLY A 759 28.01 25.18 12.66
CA GLY A 759 26.85 24.89 11.82
C GLY A 759 26.84 23.48 11.24
N ILE A 760 25.68 23.06 10.73
CA ILE A 760 25.43 21.69 10.28
C ILE A 760 26.42 21.20 9.22
N ALA A 761 26.86 22.06 8.30
CA ALA A 761 27.80 21.70 7.24
C ALA A 761 29.22 21.46 7.74
N GLU A 762 29.72 22.34 8.60
CA GLU A 762 31.01 22.16 9.25
C GLU A 762 31.00 20.94 10.16
N PHE A 763 29.91 20.74 10.90
CA PHE A 763 29.76 19.61 11.79
C PHE A 763 29.74 18.28 11.02
N LEU A 764 29.07 18.25 9.86
CA LEU A 764 29.08 17.11 8.93
C LEU A 764 30.48 16.83 8.38
N PHE A 765 31.15 17.87 7.91
CA PHE A 765 32.50 17.77 7.38
C PHE A 765 33.49 17.22 8.41
N ASN A 766 33.47 17.79 9.63
CA ASN A 766 34.33 17.37 10.73
C ASN A 766 34.04 15.92 11.16
N THR A 767 32.76 15.51 11.14
CA THR A 767 32.35 14.14 11.46
C THR A 767 32.94 13.14 10.47
N ILE A 768 32.83 13.43 9.16
CA ILE A 768 33.39 12.54 8.13
C ILE A 768 34.91 12.54 8.16
N GLN A 769 35.54 13.70 8.39
CA GLN A 769 37.00 13.81 8.43
C GLN A 769 37.62 13.18 9.68
N ALA A 770 36.86 13.03 10.76
CA ALA A 770 37.29 12.28 11.94
C ALA A 770 37.26 10.75 11.73
N ALA A 771 36.56 10.25 10.70
CA ALA A 771 36.55 8.83 10.37
C ALA A 771 37.89 8.36 9.78
N ASP A 772 38.12 7.05 9.78
CA ASP A 772 39.28 6.45 9.13
C ASP A 772 39.26 6.71 7.61
N VAL A 773 40.45 6.92 7.03
CA VAL A 773 40.63 7.36 5.63
C VAL A 773 39.87 6.47 4.63
N ASP A 774 39.85 5.17 4.87
CA ASP A 774 39.20 4.17 4.00
C ASP A 774 37.68 4.32 3.96
N VAL A 775 37.08 4.80 5.06
CA VAL A 775 35.62 4.92 5.22
C VAL A 775 35.10 6.25 4.67
N ARG A 776 35.92 7.32 4.70
CA ARG A 776 35.50 8.69 4.31
C ARG A 776 34.87 8.78 2.92
N SER A 777 35.46 8.08 1.95
CA SER A 777 34.96 8.07 0.56
C SER A 777 33.54 7.53 0.48
N SER A 778 33.22 6.49 1.26
CA SER A 778 31.88 5.91 1.32
C SER A 778 30.90 6.86 2.01
N LEU A 779 31.33 7.54 3.06
CA LEU A 779 30.51 8.51 3.80
C LEU A 779 30.16 9.76 2.96
N PHE A 780 31.13 10.33 2.23
CA PHE A 780 30.87 11.49 1.35
C PHE A 780 29.97 11.16 0.15
N LYS A 781 29.98 9.90 -0.31
CA LYS A 781 29.14 9.44 -1.42
C LYS A 781 27.69 9.12 -1.03
N ALA A 782 27.37 9.10 0.26
CA ALA A 782 26.07 8.72 0.76
C ALA A 782 25.72 9.54 2.02
N ILE A 783 25.41 10.83 1.82
CA ILE A 783 24.90 11.69 2.90
C ILE A 783 23.38 11.73 2.78
N VAL A 784 22.66 11.10 3.71
CA VAL A 784 21.20 11.01 3.68
C VAL A 784 20.58 12.04 4.62
N LEU A 785 19.71 12.89 4.08
CA LEU A 785 18.94 13.85 4.86
C LEU A 785 17.67 13.19 5.41
N SER A 786 17.46 13.32 6.73
CA SER A 786 16.29 12.84 7.45
C SER A 786 15.70 13.93 8.34
N GLY A 787 14.41 13.82 8.63
CA GLY A 787 13.73 14.67 9.61
C GLY A 787 12.87 15.77 8.99
N GLY A 788 12.12 16.46 9.85
CA GLY A 788 11.19 17.52 9.41
C GLY A 788 11.92 18.80 8.98
N SER A 789 13.00 19.14 9.67
CA SER A 789 13.77 20.37 9.41
C SER A 789 14.71 20.22 8.23
N SER A 790 14.92 19.00 7.71
CA SER A 790 15.62 18.80 6.44
C SER A 790 14.75 19.08 5.21
N MET A 791 13.48 19.48 5.39
CA MET A 791 12.53 19.72 4.29
C MET A 791 12.65 21.12 3.67
N TYR A 792 13.51 22.00 4.17
CA TYR A 792 13.68 23.33 3.60
C TYR A 792 14.12 23.27 2.13
N PRO A 793 13.45 24.01 1.22
CA PRO A 793 13.95 24.22 -0.12
C PRO A 793 15.36 24.83 -0.08
N GLY A 794 16.27 24.34 -0.91
CA GLY A 794 17.65 24.84 -1.00
C GLY A 794 18.64 24.24 0.01
N LEU A 795 18.18 23.54 1.06
CA LEU A 795 19.06 22.93 2.07
C LEU A 795 20.10 21.96 1.46
N PRO A 796 19.72 21.00 0.57
CA PRO A 796 20.69 20.07 -0.02
C PRO A 796 21.76 20.81 -0.84
N SER A 797 21.36 21.76 -1.69
CA SER A 797 22.27 22.52 -2.54
C SER A 797 23.22 23.42 -1.74
N ARG A 798 22.72 24.07 -0.68
CA ARG A 798 23.55 24.88 0.23
C ARG A 798 24.55 24.00 0.99
N LEU A 799 24.11 22.85 1.49
CA LEU A 799 24.97 21.90 2.20
C LEU A 799 26.08 21.36 1.26
N GLU A 800 25.74 21.05 0.01
CA GLU A 800 26.73 20.60 -0.99
C GLU A 800 27.77 21.69 -1.31
N LYS A 801 27.32 22.95 -1.48
CA LYS A 801 28.19 24.11 -1.72
C LYS A 801 29.18 24.28 -0.57
N GLU A 802 28.70 24.27 0.68
CA GLU A 802 29.55 24.44 1.86
C GLU A 802 30.53 23.28 2.05
N LEU A 803 30.10 22.03 1.82
CA LEU A 803 31.02 20.88 1.89
C LEU A 803 32.13 20.97 0.85
N LYS A 804 31.82 21.38 -0.38
CA LYS A 804 32.82 21.60 -1.44
C LYS A 804 33.78 22.74 -1.08
N GLN A 805 33.27 23.82 -0.51
CA GLN A 805 34.09 24.95 -0.05
C GLN A 805 35.01 24.52 1.10
N LEU A 806 34.49 23.82 2.11
CA LEU A 806 35.29 23.29 3.22
C LEU A 806 36.36 22.32 2.72
N TRP A 807 36.04 21.46 1.75
CA TRP A 807 37.02 20.58 1.13
C TRP A 807 38.12 21.34 0.39
N LEU A 808 37.74 22.35 -0.41
CA LEU A 808 38.68 23.21 -1.13
C LEU A 808 39.64 23.91 -0.19
N THR A 809 39.13 24.54 0.88
CA THR A 809 39.92 25.34 1.81
C THR A 809 40.74 24.47 2.77
N ARG A 810 40.15 23.43 3.37
CA ARG A 810 40.79 22.64 4.44
C ARG A 810 41.61 21.46 3.95
N VAL A 811 41.31 20.90 2.77
CA VAL A 811 41.97 19.67 2.26
C VAL A 811 42.82 19.95 1.03
N LEU A 812 42.31 20.74 0.08
CA LEU A 812 43.01 21.03 -1.18
C LEU A 812 43.92 22.26 -1.13
N GLY A 813 43.96 22.99 0.00
CA GLY A 813 44.79 24.19 0.15
C GLY A 813 44.44 25.31 -0.83
N GLY A 814 43.18 25.38 -1.27
CA GLY A 814 42.70 26.39 -2.22
C GLY A 814 42.91 26.05 -3.70
N ASN A 815 43.37 24.84 -4.06
CA ASN A 815 43.55 24.45 -5.46
C ASN A 815 42.23 23.90 -6.09
N PRO A 816 41.58 24.65 -7.00
CA PRO A 816 40.27 24.29 -7.55
C PRO A 816 40.32 23.13 -8.57
N GLU A 817 41.45 22.87 -9.22
CA GLU A 817 41.56 21.82 -10.26
C GLU A 817 41.31 20.42 -9.69
N ARG A 818 41.67 20.20 -8.42
CA ARG A 818 41.49 18.92 -7.73
C ARG A 818 40.08 18.72 -7.18
N LEU A 819 39.24 19.77 -7.14
CA LEU A 819 37.89 19.70 -6.60
C LEU A 819 36.99 18.76 -7.43
N ASN A 820 37.22 18.66 -8.74
CA ASN A 820 36.48 17.77 -9.63
C ASN A 820 36.64 16.28 -9.30
N LYS A 821 37.68 15.90 -8.53
CA LYS A 821 37.88 14.52 -8.04
C LYS A 821 37.04 14.21 -6.80
N PHE A 822 36.58 15.23 -6.07
CA PHE A 822 35.78 15.08 -4.87
C PHE A 822 34.32 14.84 -5.24
N LYS A 823 33.84 13.62 -5.01
CA LYS A 823 32.45 13.23 -5.26
C LYS A 823 31.69 13.28 -3.94
N VAL A 824 30.87 14.33 -3.79
CA VAL A 824 29.87 14.44 -2.73
C VAL A 824 28.51 14.12 -3.32
N ARG A 825 27.72 13.32 -2.60
CA ARG A 825 26.33 13.08 -2.95
C ARG A 825 25.48 13.22 -1.70
N ILE A 826 24.59 14.19 -1.76
CA ILE A 826 23.56 14.40 -0.76
C ILE A 826 22.27 13.80 -1.31
N GLU A 827 21.73 12.84 -0.59
CA GLU A 827 20.45 12.22 -0.87
C GLU A 827 19.38 12.95 -0.05
N ASP A 828 18.43 13.55 -0.74
CA ASP A 828 17.30 14.27 -0.15
C ASP A 828 15.95 13.65 -0.55
N PRO A 829 15.64 12.41 -0.11
CA PRO A 829 14.41 11.74 -0.50
C PRO A 829 13.17 12.61 -0.22
N PRO A 830 12.16 12.65 -1.10
CA PRO A 830 10.98 13.50 -0.90
C PRO A 830 10.19 13.12 0.37
N ARG A 831 10.29 11.86 0.82
CA ARG A 831 9.63 11.33 2.02
C ARG A 831 10.47 11.43 3.29
N ARG A 832 11.55 12.23 3.28
CA ARG A 832 12.52 12.30 4.38
C ARG A 832 11.95 12.67 5.75
N ARG A 833 10.80 13.36 5.79
CA ARG A 833 10.03 13.63 7.02
C ARG A 833 9.60 12.36 7.78
N HIS A 834 9.33 11.26 7.06
CA HIS A 834 8.81 10.00 7.61
C HIS A 834 9.80 8.85 7.46
N MET A 835 11.04 9.12 7.07
CA MET A 835 12.02 8.10 6.69
C MET A 835 12.34 7.13 7.83
N VAL A 836 12.47 7.66 9.05
CA VAL A 836 12.67 6.87 10.26
C VAL A 836 11.54 5.86 10.48
N PHE A 837 10.28 6.31 10.38
CA PHE A 837 9.13 5.42 10.48
C PHE A 837 9.11 4.38 9.36
N LEU A 838 9.38 4.79 8.12
CA LEU A 838 9.41 3.89 6.96
C LEU A 838 10.46 2.78 7.15
N GLY A 839 11.67 3.14 7.58
CA GLY A 839 12.72 2.17 7.90
C GLY A 839 12.32 1.24 9.04
N GLY A 840 11.65 1.77 10.06
CA GLY A 840 11.06 0.98 11.15
C GLY A 840 10.01 0.00 10.65
N ALA A 841 9.10 0.42 9.76
CA ALA A 841 8.06 -0.42 9.17
C ALA A 841 8.63 -1.55 8.31
N VAL A 842 9.69 -1.27 7.55
CA VAL A 842 10.42 -2.26 6.76
C VAL A 842 11.15 -3.24 7.69
N LEU A 843 11.91 -2.74 8.67
CA LEU A 843 12.66 -3.57 9.60
C LEU A 843 11.74 -4.46 10.45
N ALA A 844 10.66 -3.89 10.98
CA ALA A 844 9.65 -4.62 11.76
C ALA A 844 8.99 -5.74 10.94
N ASN A 845 8.80 -5.53 9.63
CA ASN A 845 8.28 -6.55 8.73
C ASN A 845 9.32 -7.68 8.52
N ILE A 846 10.58 -7.32 8.26
CA ILE A 846 11.69 -8.28 8.09
C ILE A 846 11.90 -9.11 9.38
N MET A 847 11.72 -8.49 10.53
CA MET A 847 11.92 -9.11 11.83
C MET A 847 10.71 -9.87 12.37
N ALA A 848 9.52 -9.74 11.78
CA ALA A 848 8.27 -10.22 12.36
C ALA A 848 8.35 -11.69 12.83
N ASP A 849 8.99 -12.53 12.01
CA ASP A 849 9.15 -13.98 12.23
C ASP A 849 10.46 -14.39 12.93
N LYS A 850 11.38 -13.44 13.16
CA LYS A 850 12.70 -13.71 13.76
C LYS A 850 12.67 -13.45 15.26
N GLU A 851 12.18 -14.41 16.04
CA GLU A 851 12.10 -14.28 17.52
C GLU A 851 13.44 -13.93 18.16
N SER A 852 14.57 -14.38 17.60
CA SER A 852 15.92 -14.07 18.09
C SER A 852 16.28 -12.58 18.04
N MET A 853 15.61 -11.76 17.23
CA MET A 853 15.87 -10.31 17.14
C MET A 853 15.08 -9.52 18.18
N TRP A 854 13.96 -10.06 18.66
CA TRP A 854 13.12 -9.40 19.65
C TRP A 854 13.61 -9.73 21.05
N ILE A 855 13.42 -8.81 21.99
CA ILE A 855 13.41 -9.16 23.40
C ILE A 855 12.00 -9.66 23.70
N SER A 856 11.86 -10.89 24.18
CA SER A 856 10.55 -11.40 24.60
C SER A 856 10.23 -10.99 26.05
N LYS A 857 8.95 -10.96 26.42
CA LYS A 857 8.54 -10.71 27.81
C LYS A 857 9.15 -11.72 28.78
N GLN A 858 9.24 -12.99 28.37
CA GLN A 858 9.85 -14.04 29.17
C GLN A 858 11.35 -13.79 29.40
N GLU A 859 12.09 -13.43 28.35
CA GLU A 859 13.52 -13.08 28.49
C GLU A 859 13.72 -11.86 29.40
N TRP A 860 12.81 -10.88 29.34
CA TRP A 860 12.81 -9.71 30.23
C TRP A 860 12.57 -10.10 31.69
N GLU A 861 11.59 -10.95 31.98
CA GLU A 861 11.30 -11.42 33.34
C GLU A 861 12.46 -12.24 33.94
N GLU A 862 13.16 -13.03 33.12
CA GLU A 862 14.29 -13.87 33.55
C GLU A 862 15.58 -13.07 33.77
N GLN A 863 15.89 -12.10 32.89
CA GLN A 863 17.20 -11.44 32.85
C GLN A 863 17.17 -9.95 33.21
N GLY A 864 15.98 -9.35 33.31
CA GLY A 864 15.78 -7.93 33.56
C GLY A 864 16.51 -7.06 32.54
N THR A 865 17.14 -5.98 33.00
CA THR A 865 17.82 -5.01 32.12
C THR A 865 19.04 -5.55 31.37
N ARG A 866 19.62 -6.69 31.79
CA ARG A 866 20.78 -7.30 31.12
C ARG A 866 20.48 -7.74 29.70
N ILE A 867 19.23 -8.11 29.41
CA ILE A 867 18.82 -8.55 28.06
C ILE A 867 18.98 -7.45 27.01
N LEU A 868 19.07 -6.18 27.41
CA LEU A 868 19.26 -5.06 26.47
C LEU A 868 20.59 -5.14 25.71
N GLU A 869 21.57 -5.90 26.20
CA GLU A 869 22.83 -6.18 25.47
C GLU A 869 22.56 -6.90 24.13
N LYS A 870 21.44 -7.63 24.02
CA LYS A 870 20.99 -8.30 22.79
C LYS A 870 20.70 -7.34 21.64
N LEU A 871 20.37 -6.08 21.94
CA LEU A 871 20.06 -5.06 20.93
C LEU A 871 21.31 -4.45 20.28
N GLY A 872 22.50 -4.91 20.67
CA GLY A 872 23.78 -4.53 20.08
C GLY A 872 24.61 -3.59 20.96
N PRO A 873 25.92 -3.46 20.63
CA PRO A 873 26.84 -2.59 21.35
C PRO A 873 26.53 -1.10 21.13
N ARG A 874 26.87 -0.31 22.16
CA ARG A 874 26.56 1.12 22.30
C ARG A 874 27.08 2.02 21.21
#